data_AF-A0A7X0CD08-F1
#
_entry.id   AF-A0A7X0CD08-F1
#
_cell.length_a   1.000
_cell.length_b   1.000
_cell.length_c   1.000
_cell.angle_alpha   90.00
_cell.angle_beta   90.00
_cell.angle_gamma   90.00
#
_symmetry.space_group_name_H-M   'P 1'
#
loop_
_entity.id
_entity.type
_entity.pdbx_description
1 polymer ?
#
loop_
_entity_poly.entity_id
_entity_poly.type
_entity_poly.pdbx_seq_one_letter_code
_entity_poly.pdbx_strand_id
1 'polypeptide(L)'
;MSRFDEPLTKALDPKTAKLLHSVLGLETVGDLLRHYPRRYAERGELTSLDALEVDEHVTVVGEVSRLMRKPMRNRGGTWLEVEVVDGARNKIYLAFFGKGSHVAEARLKPGRRGMFAGKVGLFGARAHPRWQLAHPEFELFEESEASAEEFSAAPVPIYPAGKDLTPWVIRRAVGVVLDTLGPLHDPLPGDLRVRHGLQDLGEALIAIHRPKDFADVHRARQRLKFDEAFVLQAVLLQRRQAAVAWPAKARPRRGDGLLADFDTRLPFALTEGQALVGEEIADDLAREHPMHRLLQGEVGAGKTVVALRAMLQVVDAGGQAVLLAPTEVLAQQHHRSITTMLGDLAQGGMFGGTAVTLLTGSMGAAARRSALLDAASGTAGIVVGTHALLQEHVQFADLGLVVVDEQHRFGVEQRDALREKAGGGRPHVLVMTATPIPRTVAMTVFGDLEVSTLSQLPSGRAPITTHVVPAAEKPHFLDRTWERVREEVGLGRQAYIVCPRIGDLEGDEGDLRASADQPPADDERRPPLAVLDVAELLSEGPLHGLRLGVLHGKLPPEEKDAVMRAFTKGELDVLVATTVIEVGVDVPNSSVMVIMDADRFGVSQLHQLRGRVGRGGLPGLCLLVSDFPEGTPARARLEAVASTLDGFELSRVDLEQRREGDVLGAAQSGKRSSLKLLQLLRDEDVIEAAREEAALLLAGDPELVAHEGLRAEIDRLLADERAEYLEKT
;
A
#
# COMPACT_ATOMS: atom_id res chain seq x y z
N MET A 1 17.76 25.69 29.76
CA MET A 1 16.47 25.18 29.27
C MET A 1 16.62 24.96 27.79
N SER A 2 16.41 23.74 27.33
CA SER A 2 16.49 23.37 25.93
C SER A 2 15.21 23.79 25.20
N ARG A 3 15.34 24.23 23.95
CA ARG A 3 14.18 24.51 23.06
C ARG A 3 13.88 23.30 22.17
N PHE A 4 12.63 23.20 21.71
CA PHE A 4 12.19 22.08 20.87
C PHE A 4 13.00 21.96 19.56
N ASP A 5 13.30 23.08 18.91
CA ASP A 5 14.08 23.10 17.66
C ASP A 5 15.59 23.22 17.90
N GLU A 6 16.07 23.04 19.14
CA GLU A 6 17.48 23.15 19.45
C GLU A 6 18.28 21.92 18.96
N PRO A 7 19.45 22.10 18.35
CA PRO A 7 20.30 20.98 17.94
C PRO A 7 20.71 20.09 19.12
N LEU A 8 20.68 18.76 18.92
CA LEU A 8 21.06 17.77 19.94
C LEU A 8 22.50 17.95 20.44
N THR A 9 23.39 18.52 19.62
CA THR A 9 24.78 18.82 20.01
C THR A 9 24.91 19.86 21.12
N LYS A 10 23.87 20.67 21.35
CA LYS A 10 23.79 21.62 22.48
C LYS A 10 23.07 21.03 23.69
N ALA A 11 22.09 20.17 23.46
CA ALA A 11 21.27 19.58 24.51
C ALA A 11 21.89 18.33 25.16
N LEU A 12 22.74 17.60 24.43
CA LEU A 12 23.36 16.35 24.85
C LEU A 12 24.88 16.40 24.72
N ASP A 13 25.56 15.39 25.27
CA ASP A 13 26.99 15.24 25.05
C ASP A 13 27.30 15.00 23.56
N PRO A 14 28.41 15.54 23.01
CA PRO A 14 28.70 15.48 21.58
C PRO A 14 28.81 14.06 21.01
N LYS A 15 29.17 13.09 21.86
CA LYS A 15 29.34 11.69 21.43
C LYS A 15 27.97 11.04 21.22
N THR A 16 27.05 11.22 22.16
CA THR A 16 25.67 10.72 22.06
C THR A 16 24.92 11.41 20.93
N ALA A 17 25.04 12.75 20.80
CA ALA A 17 24.41 13.50 19.71
C ALA A 17 24.89 13.01 18.32
N LYS A 18 26.20 12.80 18.15
CA LYS A 18 26.77 12.26 16.90
C LYS A 18 26.26 10.85 16.59
N LEU A 19 26.11 10.00 17.61
CA LEU A 19 25.61 8.64 17.44
C LEU A 19 24.12 8.60 17.06
N LEU A 20 23.29 9.44 17.70
CA LEU A 20 21.87 9.59 17.36
C LEU A 20 21.68 10.07 15.92
N HIS A 21 22.47 11.06 15.49
CA HIS A 21 22.47 11.51 14.10
C HIS A 21 22.94 10.41 13.13
N SER A 22 24.08 9.75 13.38
CA SER A 22 24.63 8.78 12.42
C SER A 22 23.78 7.50 12.28
N VAL A 23 23.11 7.08 13.35
CA VAL A 23 22.36 5.80 13.37
C VAL A 23 20.88 6.01 13.08
N LEU A 24 20.28 7.09 13.58
CA LEU A 24 18.84 7.34 13.49
C LEU A 24 18.47 8.60 12.69
N GLY A 25 19.44 9.42 12.28
CA GLY A 25 19.17 10.66 11.54
C GLY A 25 18.57 11.78 12.40
N LEU A 26 18.65 11.71 13.72
CA LEU A 26 18.03 12.69 14.63
C LEU A 26 18.96 13.90 14.82
N GLU A 27 18.45 15.12 14.63
CA GLU A 27 19.26 16.34 14.66
C GLU A 27 18.87 17.31 15.78
N THR A 28 17.58 17.38 16.11
CA THR A 28 17.01 18.32 17.07
C THR A 28 16.42 17.63 18.31
N VAL A 29 16.18 18.41 19.37
CA VAL A 29 15.43 17.99 20.55
C VAL A 29 14.06 17.43 20.17
N GLY A 30 13.35 18.08 19.24
CA GLY A 30 12.08 17.65 18.71
C GLY A 30 12.15 16.30 18.01
N ASP A 31 13.20 16.05 17.22
CA ASP A 31 13.39 14.75 16.55
C ASP A 31 13.53 13.62 17.57
N LEU A 32 14.28 13.85 18.65
CA LEU A 32 14.48 12.87 19.71
C LEU A 32 13.20 12.62 20.52
N LEU A 33 12.44 13.67 20.85
CA LEU A 33 11.14 13.52 21.54
C LEU A 33 10.04 12.96 20.64
N ARG A 34 10.20 13.03 19.31
CA ARG A 34 9.32 12.35 18.37
C ARG A 34 9.85 10.97 17.96
N HIS A 35 10.90 10.46 18.62
CA HIS A 35 11.36 9.07 18.46
C HIS A 35 10.69 8.18 19.50
N TYR A 36 9.44 7.80 19.23
CA TYR A 36 8.58 7.16 20.21
C TYR A 36 9.00 5.71 20.54
N PRO A 37 8.70 5.22 21.76
CA PRO A 37 8.87 3.81 22.11
C PRO A 37 7.97 2.90 21.24
N ARG A 38 8.57 1.81 20.72
CA ARG A 38 7.84 0.79 19.94
C ARG A 38 6.89 -0.01 20.82
N ARG A 39 7.33 -0.32 22.03
CA ARG A 39 6.57 -1.10 23.02
C ARG A 39 6.89 -0.60 24.43
N TYR A 40 6.01 -0.96 25.36
CA TYR A 40 6.19 -0.71 26.78
C TYR A 40 6.19 -2.07 27.47
N ALA A 41 7.21 -2.33 28.28
CA ALA A 41 7.25 -3.53 29.10
C ALA A 41 6.73 -3.20 30.49
N GLU A 42 5.86 -4.05 31.04
CA GLU A 42 5.63 -4.07 32.47
C GLU A 42 6.92 -4.46 33.19
N ARG A 43 7.15 -3.88 34.36
CA ARG A 43 8.28 -4.26 35.21
C ARG A 43 7.97 -5.62 35.85
N GLY A 44 8.08 -6.70 35.06
CA GLY A 44 7.83 -8.08 35.50
C GLY A 44 7.24 -9.00 34.42
N GLU A 45 6.65 -8.46 33.35
CA GLU A 45 6.04 -9.24 32.26
C GLU A 45 7.02 -9.43 31.09
N LEU A 46 6.99 -10.61 30.46
CA LEU A 46 7.91 -11.00 29.40
C LEU A 46 7.36 -10.82 27.99
N THR A 47 8.31 -10.64 27.07
CA THR A 47 8.19 -11.17 25.71
C THR A 47 8.12 -12.69 25.80
N SER A 48 7.03 -13.31 25.35
CA SER A 48 6.86 -14.78 25.40
C SER A 48 8.12 -15.50 24.92
N LEU A 49 8.73 -16.33 25.77
CA LEU A 49 9.90 -17.13 25.41
C LEU A 49 9.55 -18.22 24.37
N ASP A 50 8.26 -18.51 24.18
CA ASP A 50 7.76 -19.45 23.17
C ASP A 50 7.73 -18.83 21.76
N ALA A 51 7.85 -17.50 21.66
CA ALA A 51 7.85 -16.75 20.40
C ALA A 51 9.25 -16.26 19.98
N LEU A 52 10.31 -16.69 20.67
CA LEU A 52 11.68 -16.31 20.33
C LEU A 52 12.16 -17.09 19.10
N GLU A 53 12.64 -16.38 18.08
CA GLU A 53 13.34 -16.99 16.95
C GLU A 53 14.86 -17.01 17.20
N VAL A 54 15.52 -18.09 16.78
CA VAL A 54 16.99 -18.17 16.83
C VAL A 54 17.57 -17.10 15.92
N ASP A 55 18.66 -16.48 16.37
CA ASP A 55 19.37 -15.39 15.70
C ASP A 55 18.67 -14.02 15.69
N GLU A 56 17.51 -13.88 16.32
CA GLU A 56 16.84 -12.58 16.52
C GLU A 56 17.52 -11.74 17.62
N HIS A 57 17.52 -10.41 17.51
CA HIS A 57 17.91 -9.52 18.61
C HIS A 57 16.70 -9.18 19.47
N VAL A 58 16.70 -9.62 20.73
CA VAL A 58 15.60 -9.36 21.66
C VAL A 58 16.07 -8.58 22.88
N THR A 59 15.13 -7.85 23.48
CA THR A 59 15.31 -7.21 24.79
C THR A 59 14.39 -7.87 25.80
N VAL A 60 14.96 -8.33 26.90
CA VAL A 60 14.29 -9.04 27.99
C VAL A 60 14.42 -8.22 29.27
N VAL A 61 13.36 -8.14 30.06
CA VAL A 61 13.37 -7.51 31.39
C VAL A 61 13.27 -8.61 32.43
N GLY A 62 14.14 -8.60 33.43
CA GLY A 62 14.13 -9.65 34.44
C GLY A 62 15.03 -9.36 35.65
N GLU A 63 14.99 -10.28 36.59
CA GLU A 63 15.83 -10.29 37.78
C GLU A 63 16.95 -11.32 37.64
N VAL A 64 18.16 -10.95 38.01
CA VAL A 64 19.27 -11.89 38.09
C VAL A 64 19.01 -12.85 39.24
N SER A 65 18.78 -14.14 38.95
CA SER A 65 18.60 -15.17 39.98
C SER A 65 19.94 -15.78 40.42
N ARG A 66 20.85 -16.01 39.47
CA ARG A 66 22.08 -16.76 39.72
C ARG A 66 23.18 -16.44 38.73
N LEU A 67 24.43 -16.53 39.18
CA LEU A 67 25.62 -16.51 38.34
C LEU A 67 26.39 -17.83 38.47
N MET A 68 26.94 -18.31 37.37
CA MET A 68 27.75 -19.53 37.32
C MET A 68 28.93 -19.36 36.37
N ARG A 69 30.15 -19.57 36.88
CA ARG A 69 31.34 -19.73 36.04
C ARG A 69 31.45 -21.18 35.58
N LYS A 70 31.47 -21.40 34.27
CA LYS A 70 31.58 -22.73 33.65
C LYS A 70 32.89 -22.89 32.88
N PRO A 71 33.56 -24.05 32.93
CA PRO A 71 34.73 -24.32 32.11
C PRO A 71 34.35 -24.47 30.63
N MET A 72 35.19 -23.99 29.73
CA MET A 72 35.02 -24.20 28.28
C MET A 72 35.42 -25.63 27.90
N ARG A 73 34.60 -26.31 27.07
CA ARG A 73 34.83 -27.71 26.66
C ARG A 73 35.96 -27.90 25.63
N ASN A 74 36.16 -26.92 24.72
CA ASN A 74 37.07 -27.05 23.56
C ASN A 74 38.24 -26.05 23.54
N ARG A 75 38.35 -25.16 24.54
CA ARG A 75 39.46 -24.20 24.71
C ARG A 75 39.76 -24.03 26.20
N GLY A 76 41.02 -23.73 26.55
CA GLY A 76 41.37 -23.35 27.93
C GLY A 76 40.69 -22.04 28.30
N GLY A 77 39.94 -22.02 29.41
CA GLY A 77 39.25 -20.82 29.89
C GLY A 77 37.95 -21.13 30.64
N THR A 78 37.33 -20.07 31.17
CA THR A 78 36.00 -20.11 31.81
C THR A 78 35.10 -19.07 31.16
N TRP A 79 33.79 -19.28 31.23
CA TRP A 79 32.77 -18.33 30.80
C TRP A 79 31.75 -18.12 31.90
N LEU A 80 31.10 -16.96 31.90
CA LEU A 80 30.08 -16.61 32.87
C LEU A 80 28.70 -16.81 32.26
N GLU A 81 27.92 -17.68 32.89
CA GLU A 81 26.49 -17.83 32.64
C GLU A 81 25.73 -17.08 33.75
N VAL A 82 24.85 -16.16 33.37
CA VAL A 82 23.94 -15.48 34.29
C VAL A 82 22.53 -15.97 34.01
N GLU A 83 21.87 -16.53 35.01
CA GLU A 83 20.46 -16.89 34.94
C GLU A 83 19.62 -15.65 35.30
N VAL A 84 18.75 -15.26 34.39
CA VAL A 84 17.76 -14.21 34.58
C VAL A 84 16.39 -14.86 34.60
N VAL A 85 15.62 -14.53 35.63
CA VAL A 85 14.23 -14.96 35.80
C VAL A 85 13.29 -13.79 35.57
N ASP A 86 12.14 -14.07 35.00
CA ASP A 86 11.04 -13.11 34.90
C ASP A 86 10.06 -13.19 36.08
N GLY A 87 8.97 -12.40 36.02
CA GLY A 87 7.89 -12.45 37.00
C GLY A 87 7.14 -13.78 37.05
N ALA A 88 7.11 -14.55 35.95
CA ALA A 88 6.51 -15.88 35.86
C ALA A 88 7.50 -17.03 36.22
N ARG A 89 8.74 -16.69 36.60
CA ARG A 89 9.87 -17.59 36.89
C ARG A 89 10.39 -18.43 35.71
N ASN A 90 10.09 -18.04 34.47
CA ASN A 90 10.78 -18.55 33.29
C ASN A 90 12.23 -18.10 33.27
N LYS A 91 13.11 -18.91 32.67
CA LYS A 91 14.56 -18.74 32.74
C LYS A 91 15.15 -18.44 31.37
N ILE A 92 15.92 -17.37 31.28
CA ILE A 92 16.83 -17.10 30.16
C ILE A 92 18.26 -17.01 30.66
N TYR A 93 19.21 -17.44 29.85
CA TYR A 93 20.62 -17.48 30.22
C TYR A 93 21.42 -16.44 29.44
N LEU A 94 22.26 -15.66 30.11
CA LEU A 94 23.17 -14.72 29.48
C LEU A 94 24.57 -15.31 29.49
N ALA A 95 25.22 -15.37 28.32
CA ALA A 95 26.58 -15.89 28.19
C ALA A 95 27.59 -14.77 27.95
N PHE A 96 28.56 -14.65 28.86
CA PHE A 96 29.68 -13.74 28.72
C PHE A 96 31.00 -14.51 28.63
N PHE A 97 31.73 -14.28 27.54
CA PHE A 97 33.05 -14.85 27.30
C PHE A 97 34.17 -13.81 27.48
N GLY A 98 35.40 -14.25 27.73
CA GLY A 98 36.58 -13.37 27.78
C GLY A 98 36.51 -12.24 28.80
N LYS A 99 37.13 -11.08 28.50
CA LYS A 99 37.25 -9.93 29.42
C LYS A 99 35.89 -9.33 29.85
N GLY A 100 34.86 -9.44 29.01
CA GLY A 100 33.51 -8.95 29.31
C GLY A 100 32.83 -9.69 30.47
N SER A 101 33.24 -10.93 30.75
CA SER A 101 32.70 -11.72 31.86
C SER A 101 32.97 -11.10 33.23
N HIS A 102 34.13 -10.46 33.44
CA HIS A 102 34.48 -9.84 34.72
C HIS A 102 33.63 -8.60 35.04
N VAL A 103 33.27 -7.83 34.02
CA VAL A 103 32.42 -6.64 34.18
C VAL A 103 30.97 -7.06 34.48
N ALA A 104 30.48 -8.09 33.79
CA ALA A 104 29.17 -8.67 34.04
C ALA A 104 29.09 -9.26 35.46
N GLU A 105 30.09 -10.02 35.89
CA GLU A 105 30.17 -10.64 37.24
C GLU A 105 30.15 -9.60 38.37
N ALA A 106 30.79 -8.44 38.16
CA ALA A 106 30.82 -7.36 39.15
C ALA A 106 29.46 -6.64 39.31
N ARG A 107 28.70 -6.50 38.22
CA ARG A 107 27.47 -5.70 38.16
C ARG A 107 26.19 -6.53 38.32
N LEU A 108 26.11 -7.69 37.69
CA LEU A 108 24.93 -8.55 37.65
C LEU A 108 24.85 -9.43 38.89
N LYS A 109 24.65 -8.86 40.08
CA LYS A 109 24.49 -9.64 41.32
C LYS A 109 23.07 -10.20 41.46
N PRO A 110 22.87 -11.35 42.15
CA PRO A 110 21.54 -11.87 42.42
C PRO A 110 20.65 -10.83 43.10
N GLY A 111 19.37 -10.79 42.75
CA GLY A 111 18.39 -9.79 43.24
C GLY A 111 18.37 -8.48 42.44
N ARG A 112 19.36 -8.23 41.57
CA ARG A 112 19.36 -7.03 40.72
C ARG A 112 18.40 -7.21 39.55
N ARG A 113 17.53 -6.22 39.34
CA ARG A 113 16.62 -6.15 38.20
C ARG A 113 17.19 -5.28 37.10
N GLY A 114 16.96 -5.65 35.85
CA GLY A 114 17.45 -4.89 34.71
C GLY A 114 16.88 -5.34 33.37
N MET A 115 17.31 -4.65 32.33
CA MET A 115 17.05 -4.97 30.93
C MET A 115 18.29 -5.62 30.32
N PHE A 116 18.06 -6.64 29.49
CA PHE A 116 19.10 -7.43 28.83
C PHE A 116 18.78 -7.52 27.35
N ALA A 117 19.64 -6.98 26.50
CA ALA A 117 19.44 -6.96 25.05
C ALA A 117 20.56 -7.71 24.34
N GLY A 118 20.23 -8.63 23.45
CA GLY A 118 21.22 -9.40 22.72
C GLY A 118 20.61 -10.37 21.73
N LYS A 119 21.50 -11.05 21.00
CA LYS A 119 21.12 -12.06 20.00
C LYS A 119 20.71 -13.37 20.68
N VAL A 120 19.55 -13.90 20.31
CA VAL A 120 19.00 -15.16 20.78
C VAL A 120 19.75 -16.33 20.15
N GLY A 121 20.14 -17.28 20.99
CA GLY A 121 20.65 -18.58 20.59
C GLY A 121 20.06 -19.69 21.46
N LEU A 122 20.30 -20.93 21.05
CA LEU A 122 19.95 -22.12 21.82
C LEU A 122 21.21 -22.78 22.38
N PHE A 123 21.20 -23.12 23.66
CA PHE A 123 22.30 -23.80 24.34
C PHE A 123 21.80 -25.05 25.07
N GLY A 124 22.36 -26.23 24.76
CA GLY A 124 21.99 -27.49 25.42
C GLY A 124 22.04 -28.70 24.49
N ALA A 125 21.71 -29.87 25.02
CA ALA A 125 21.53 -31.08 24.21
C ALA A 125 20.23 -30.97 23.39
N ARG A 126 20.16 -31.58 22.20
CA ARG A 126 18.97 -31.57 21.30
C ARG A 126 17.64 -31.91 21.99
N ALA A 127 17.67 -32.65 23.10
CA ALA A 127 16.49 -33.04 23.85
C ALA A 127 15.93 -31.95 24.80
N HIS A 128 16.74 -30.97 25.22
CA HIS A 128 16.33 -29.88 26.15
C HIS A 128 17.13 -28.61 25.84
N PRO A 129 16.84 -27.91 24.73
CA PRO A 129 17.50 -26.67 24.39
C PRO A 129 17.06 -25.56 25.37
N ARG A 130 17.98 -24.66 25.73
CA ARG A 130 17.70 -23.50 26.58
C ARG A 130 17.99 -22.21 25.84
N TRP A 131 17.11 -21.23 25.99
CA TRP A 131 17.30 -19.90 25.44
C TRP A 131 18.49 -19.20 26.08
N GLN A 132 19.35 -18.65 25.23
CA GLN A 132 20.56 -17.95 25.64
C GLN A 132 20.72 -16.64 24.86
N LEU A 133 21.13 -15.58 25.53
CA LEU A 133 21.64 -14.37 24.88
C LEU A 133 23.16 -14.39 24.95
N ALA A 134 23.82 -14.30 23.79
CA ALA A 134 25.29 -14.28 23.70
C ALA A 134 25.81 -12.84 23.78
N HIS A 135 26.68 -12.55 24.73
CA HIS A 135 27.21 -11.22 25.02
C HIS A 135 26.13 -10.11 25.04
N PRO A 136 25.04 -10.29 25.80
CA PRO A 136 24.01 -9.29 25.85
C PRO A 136 24.53 -8.06 26.56
N GLU A 137 24.12 -6.91 26.05
CA GLU A 137 24.27 -5.67 26.76
C GLU A 137 23.17 -5.54 27.82
N PHE A 138 23.45 -4.84 28.91
CA PHE A 138 22.54 -4.76 30.05
C PHE A 138 22.52 -3.38 30.71
N GLU A 139 21.34 -2.99 31.19
CA GLU A 139 21.12 -1.83 32.04
C GLU A 139 20.37 -2.26 33.30
N LEU A 140 20.94 -1.98 34.47
CA LEU A 140 20.32 -2.28 35.76
C LEU A 140 19.42 -1.12 36.17
N PHE A 141 18.29 -1.44 36.78
CA PHE A 141 17.42 -0.42 37.37
C PHE A 141 18.02 0.09 38.68
N GLU A 142 17.97 1.40 38.90
CA GLU A 142 18.39 2.02 40.16
C GLU A 142 17.32 1.78 41.24
N GLU A 143 17.74 1.35 42.42
CA GLU A 143 16.89 1.32 43.62
C GLU A 143 16.80 2.77 44.15
N SER A 144 15.81 3.54 43.72
CA SER A 144 15.55 4.87 44.31
C SER A 144 14.50 4.79 45.42
N GLU A 145 14.51 5.75 46.36
CA GLU A 145 13.57 5.91 47.48
C GLU A 145 12.12 6.25 47.06
N ALA A 146 11.78 6.17 45.77
CA ALA A 146 10.38 6.21 45.35
C ALA A 146 9.65 4.99 45.93
N SER A 147 8.38 5.15 46.30
CA SER A 147 7.59 4.04 46.84
C SER A 147 7.73 2.82 45.91
N ALA A 148 8.14 1.66 46.47
CA ALA A 148 8.44 0.47 45.67
C ALA A 148 7.26 0.05 44.77
N GLU A 149 6.04 0.46 45.15
CA GLU A 149 4.79 0.26 44.42
C GLU A 149 4.67 1.15 43.17
N GLU A 150 4.92 2.47 43.25
CA GLU A 150 4.89 3.37 42.08
C GLU A 150 6.01 3.04 41.09
N PHE A 151 7.19 2.70 41.60
CA PHE A 151 8.30 2.25 40.76
C PHE A 151 8.05 0.86 40.18
N SER A 152 7.19 0.04 40.76
CA SER A 152 6.82 -1.27 40.21
C SER A 152 5.78 -1.17 39.09
N ALA A 153 4.84 -0.23 39.17
CA ALA A 153 3.73 -0.11 38.21
C ALA A 153 4.07 0.65 36.92
N ALA A 154 5.10 1.51 36.93
CA ALA A 154 5.43 2.36 35.78
C ALA A 154 5.96 1.57 34.56
N PRO A 155 5.30 1.66 33.37
CA PRO A 155 5.75 0.96 32.17
C PRO A 155 7.15 1.41 31.72
N VAL A 156 7.95 0.47 31.23
CA VAL A 156 9.30 0.74 30.72
C VAL A 156 9.27 0.94 29.20
N PRO A 157 9.57 2.14 28.69
CA PRO A 157 9.58 2.40 27.25
C PRO A 157 10.76 1.68 26.58
N ILE A 158 10.48 0.97 25.49
CA ILE A 158 11.48 0.29 24.66
C ILE A 158 11.52 0.94 23.28
N TYR A 159 12.63 1.59 22.98
CA TYR A 159 12.83 2.36 21.76
C TYR A 159 13.33 1.49 20.59
N PRO A 160 12.95 1.82 19.34
CA PRO A 160 13.66 1.34 18.16
C PRO A 160 15.14 1.74 18.26
N ALA A 161 16.02 0.76 18.07
CA ALA A 161 17.47 0.86 18.26
C ALA A 161 18.21 0.40 17.00
N GLY A 162 19.49 0.76 16.88
CA GLY A 162 20.36 0.36 15.77
C GLY A 162 21.54 -0.48 16.25
N LYS A 163 22.33 -1.03 15.32
CA LYS A 163 23.45 -1.96 15.60
C LYS A 163 24.43 -1.44 16.68
N ASP A 164 24.65 -0.13 16.73
CA ASP A 164 25.58 0.54 17.65
C ASP A 164 24.89 1.48 18.66
N LEU A 165 23.55 1.53 18.67
CA LEU A 165 22.78 2.43 19.52
C LEU A 165 21.67 1.66 20.24
N THR A 166 21.73 1.67 21.57
CA THR A 166 20.88 0.82 22.39
C THR A 166 19.62 1.54 22.88
N PRO A 167 18.54 0.81 23.20
CA PRO A 167 17.29 1.43 23.67
C PRO A 167 17.47 2.31 24.92
N TRP A 168 18.41 1.98 25.81
CA TRP A 168 18.64 2.78 27.02
C TRP A 168 19.54 3.99 26.82
N VAL A 169 20.45 3.98 25.84
CA VAL A 169 21.16 5.21 25.46
C VAL A 169 20.15 6.25 24.97
N ILE A 170 19.18 5.82 24.16
CA ILE A 170 18.06 6.65 23.73
C ILE A 170 17.23 7.11 24.93
N ARG A 171 16.83 6.19 25.81
CA ARG A 171 16.05 6.51 27.02
C ARG A 171 16.75 7.54 27.91
N ARG A 172 18.06 7.42 28.12
CA ARG A 172 18.84 8.38 28.92
C ARG A 172 18.95 9.73 28.23
N ALA A 173 19.18 9.75 26.91
CA ALA A 173 19.19 10.99 26.14
C ALA A 173 17.84 11.72 26.22
N VAL A 174 16.73 10.99 26.01
CA VAL A 174 15.36 11.50 26.20
C VAL A 174 15.18 12.03 27.62
N GLY A 175 15.67 11.31 28.64
CA GLY A 175 15.60 11.75 30.02
C GLY A 175 16.26 13.11 30.26
N VAL A 176 17.51 13.29 29.81
CA VAL A 176 18.24 14.56 29.91
C VAL A 176 17.51 15.70 29.21
N VAL A 177 16.94 15.43 28.03
CA VAL A 177 16.16 16.41 27.28
C VAL A 177 14.89 16.79 28.03
N LEU A 178 14.11 15.82 28.52
CA LEU A 178 12.89 16.08 29.27
C LEU A 178 13.14 16.86 30.57
N ASP A 179 14.25 16.60 31.26
CA ASP A 179 14.62 17.32 32.49
C ASP A 179 15.01 18.79 32.24
N THR A 180 15.39 19.11 31.00
CA THR A 180 15.84 20.45 30.62
C THR A 180 14.86 21.20 29.73
N LEU A 181 13.77 20.55 29.31
CA LEU A 181 12.79 21.06 28.36
C LEU A 181 12.06 22.28 28.94
N GLY A 182 12.04 23.37 28.17
CA GLY A 182 11.20 24.53 28.49
C GLY A 182 9.71 24.28 28.25
N PRO A 183 8.82 25.21 28.63
CA PRO A 183 7.40 25.10 28.30
C PRO A 183 7.20 25.03 26.78
N LEU A 184 6.39 24.07 26.34
CA LEU A 184 6.04 23.89 24.94
C LEU A 184 4.73 24.60 24.64
N HIS A 185 4.67 25.26 23.49
CA HIS A 185 3.41 25.78 22.99
C HIS A 185 2.66 24.66 22.27
N ASP A 186 1.39 24.49 22.62
CA ASP A 186 0.55 23.49 21.98
C ASP A 186 0.11 24.00 20.59
N PRO A 187 0.44 23.29 19.48
CA PRO A 187 0.02 23.71 18.15
C PRO A 187 -1.49 23.56 17.93
N LEU A 188 -2.17 22.70 18.70
CA LEU A 188 -3.61 22.52 18.58
C LEU A 188 -4.39 23.59 19.36
N PRO A 189 -5.47 24.16 18.78
CA PRO A 189 -6.37 25.06 19.48
C PRO A 189 -6.92 24.45 20.78
N GLY A 190 -7.01 25.26 21.83
CA GLY A 190 -7.45 24.81 23.16
C GLY A 190 -8.89 24.28 23.20
N ASP A 191 -9.78 24.88 22.42
CA ASP A 191 -11.17 24.46 22.25
C ASP A 191 -11.28 23.10 21.53
N LEU A 192 -10.45 22.86 20.52
CA LEU A 192 -10.34 21.56 19.85
C LEU A 192 -9.90 20.49 20.84
N ARG A 193 -8.87 20.75 21.65
CA ARG A 193 -8.39 19.80 22.67
C ARG A 193 -9.47 19.44 23.68
N VAL A 194 -10.22 20.42 24.17
CA VAL A 194 -11.30 20.18 25.16
C VAL A 194 -12.43 19.34 24.54
N ARG A 195 -12.84 19.62 23.30
CA ARG A 195 -13.90 18.85 22.62
C ARG A 195 -13.53 17.38 22.41
N HIS A 196 -12.27 17.10 22.10
CA HIS A 196 -11.77 15.73 21.84
C HIS A 196 -11.12 15.06 23.06
N GLY A 197 -11.13 15.71 24.23
CA GLY A 197 -10.54 15.17 25.46
C GLY A 197 -9.02 14.95 25.38
N LEU A 198 -8.33 15.77 24.59
CA LEU A 198 -6.90 15.64 24.32
C LEU A 198 -6.08 16.39 25.39
N GLN A 199 -5.11 15.71 26.00
CA GLN A 199 -4.14 16.32 26.92
C GLN A 199 -3.20 17.28 26.18
N ASP A 200 -2.48 18.15 26.89
CA ASP A 200 -1.49 19.07 26.30
C ASP A 200 -0.32 18.35 25.60
N LEU A 201 0.26 18.95 24.56
CA LEU A 201 1.39 18.35 23.82
C LEU A 201 2.58 18.04 24.74
N GLY A 202 2.93 18.96 25.65
CA GLY A 202 4.04 18.74 26.58
C GLY A 202 3.78 17.57 27.52
N GLU A 203 2.54 17.47 28.03
CA GLU A 203 2.10 16.36 28.86
C GLU A 203 2.11 15.03 28.09
N ALA A 204 1.67 15.02 26.82
CA ALA A 204 1.70 13.84 25.98
C ALA A 204 3.12 13.35 25.68
N LEU A 205 4.05 14.26 25.36
CA LEU A 205 5.46 13.92 25.14
C LEU A 205 6.13 13.41 26.42
N ILE A 206 5.77 13.94 27.59
CA ILE A 206 6.25 13.37 28.85
C ILE A 206 5.64 11.99 29.07
N ALA A 207 4.33 11.82 28.90
CA ALA A 207 3.62 10.57 29.16
C ALA A 207 4.04 9.44 28.21
N ILE A 208 4.37 9.72 26.94
CA ILE A 208 4.87 8.70 26.00
C ILE A 208 6.28 8.21 26.40
N HIS A 209 7.10 9.05 27.02
CA HIS A 209 8.49 8.69 27.36
C HIS A 209 8.71 8.31 28.83
N ARG A 210 7.88 8.81 29.74
CA ARG A 210 7.91 8.61 31.19
C ARG A 210 6.48 8.37 31.74
N PRO A 211 5.79 7.31 31.28
CA PRO A 211 4.44 7.01 31.75
C PRO A 211 4.44 6.61 33.23
N LYS A 212 3.41 7.03 33.97
CA LYS A 212 3.15 6.53 35.33
C LYS A 212 2.42 5.20 35.30
N ASP A 213 1.56 5.01 34.31
CA ASP A 213 0.77 3.80 34.07
C ASP A 213 0.51 3.62 32.55
N PHE A 214 -0.17 2.53 32.15
CA PHE A 214 -0.55 2.34 30.75
C PHE A 214 -1.63 3.31 30.28
N ALA A 215 -2.41 3.91 31.19
CA ALA A 215 -3.42 4.88 30.82
C ALA A 215 -2.78 6.18 30.31
N ASP A 216 -1.66 6.61 30.89
CA ASP A 216 -0.80 7.68 30.38
C ASP A 216 -0.34 7.37 28.95
N VAL A 217 0.16 6.16 28.70
CA VAL A 217 0.59 5.73 27.36
C VAL A 217 -0.56 5.80 26.37
N HIS A 218 -1.75 5.34 26.75
CA HIS A 218 -2.92 5.36 25.89
C HIS A 218 -3.34 6.79 25.54
N ARG A 219 -3.47 7.68 26.53
CA ARG A 219 -3.78 9.11 26.32
C ARG A 219 -2.71 9.81 25.48
N ALA A 220 -1.43 9.49 25.69
CA ALA A 220 -0.32 10.05 24.92
C ALA A 220 -0.38 9.63 23.46
N ARG A 221 -0.61 8.34 23.21
CA ARG A 221 -0.80 7.82 21.85
C ARG A 221 -2.01 8.44 21.17
N GLN A 222 -3.15 8.53 21.85
CA GLN A 222 -4.35 9.15 21.29
C GLN A 222 -4.08 10.60 20.86
N ARG A 223 -3.45 11.39 21.73
CA ARG A 223 -3.07 12.77 21.44
C ARG A 223 -2.11 12.87 20.26
N LEU A 224 -1.01 12.13 20.27
CA LEU A 224 0.03 12.22 19.25
C LEU A 224 -0.43 11.65 17.89
N LYS A 225 -1.30 10.63 17.89
CA LYS A 225 -1.96 10.14 16.67
C LYS A 225 -2.90 11.19 16.10
N PHE A 226 -3.66 11.88 16.95
CA PHE A 226 -4.53 12.96 16.50
C PHE A 226 -3.71 14.10 15.88
N ASP A 227 -2.58 14.49 16.49
CA ASP A 227 -1.68 15.50 15.91
C ASP A 227 -1.20 15.09 14.51
N GLU A 228 -0.74 13.84 14.34
CA GLU A 228 -0.32 13.30 13.03
C GLU A 228 -1.48 13.33 12.01
N ALA A 229 -2.66 12.86 12.40
CA ALA A 229 -3.84 12.85 11.54
C ALA A 229 -4.28 14.27 11.15
N PHE A 230 -4.31 15.19 12.11
CA PHE A 230 -4.77 16.55 11.91
C PHE A 230 -3.85 17.35 11.00
N VAL A 231 -2.53 17.30 11.23
CA VAL A 231 -1.54 17.98 10.38
C VAL A 231 -1.61 17.44 8.95
N LEU A 232 -1.69 16.12 8.80
CA LEU A 232 -1.83 15.46 7.50
C LEU A 232 -3.11 15.88 6.76
N GLN A 233 -4.26 15.81 7.43
CA GLN A 233 -5.53 16.18 6.81
C GLN A 233 -5.59 17.68 6.49
N ALA A 234 -5.03 18.55 7.35
CA ALA A 234 -4.94 19.98 7.08
C ALA A 234 -4.11 20.28 5.81
N VAL A 235 -2.96 19.64 5.63
CA VAL A 235 -2.15 19.76 4.41
C VAL A 235 -2.94 19.36 3.17
N LEU A 236 -3.64 18.21 3.22
CA LEU A 236 -4.40 17.69 2.10
C LEU A 236 -5.60 18.61 1.76
N LEU A 237 -6.27 19.15 2.78
CA LEU A 237 -7.35 20.13 2.60
C LEU A 237 -6.84 21.46 2.03
N GLN A 238 -5.70 21.98 2.49
CA GLN A 238 -5.07 23.18 1.92
C GLN A 238 -4.68 22.96 0.45
N ARG A 239 -4.11 21.80 0.11
CA ARG A 239 -3.83 21.43 -1.28
C ARG A 239 -5.10 21.40 -2.12
N ARG A 240 -6.19 20.86 -1.57
CA ARG A 240 -7.51 20.86 -2.23
C ARG A 240 -8.05 22.28 -2.43
N GLN A 241 -8.00 23.14 -1.42
CA GLN A 241 -8.41 24.55 -1.55
C GLN A 241 -7.58 25.28 -2.60
N ALA A 242 -6.25 25.06 -2.60
CA ALA A 242 -5.36 25.59 -3.61
C ALA A 242 -5.70 25.05 -5.01
N ALA A 243 -6.12 23.78 -5.14
CA ALA A 243 -6.58 23.19 -6.40
C ALA A 243 -7.90 23.82 -6.89
N VAL A 244 -8.84 24.09 -5.98
CA VAL A 244 -10.12 24.77 -6.28
C VAL A 244 -9.91 26.22 -6.71
N ALA A 245 -8.86 26.89 -6.22
CA ALA A 245 -8.53 28.26 -6.62
C ALA A 245 -8.10 28.40 -8.09
N TRP A 246 -7.75 27.29 -8.77
CA TRP A 246 -7.44 27.34 -10.20
C TRP A 246 -8.71 27.38 -11.03
N PRO A 247 -8.80 28.23 -12.07
CA PRO A 247 -9.94 28.23 -12.97
C PRO A 247 -9.95 26.99 -13.87
N ALA A 248 -11.14 26.42 -14.04
CA ALA A 248 -11.46 25.46 -15.10
C ALA A 248 -12.68 25.93 -15.90
N LYS A 249 -12.72 25.53 -17.17
CA LYS A 249 -13.88 25.80 -18.02
C LYS A 249 -15.00 24.82 -17.67
N ALA A 250 -16.07 25.35 -17.06
CA ALA A 250 -17.27 24.58 -16.71
C ALA A 250 -17.86 23.84 -17.93
N ARG A 251 -18.29 22.60 -17.70
CA ARG A 251 -18.89 21.69 -18.69
C ARG A 251 -20.29 21.27 -18.23
N PRO A 252 -21.27 22.18 -18.22
CA PRO A 252 -22.64 21.87 -17.78
C PRO A 252 -23.28 20.82 -18.69
N ARG A 253 -24.11 19.95 -18.11
CA ARG A 253 -24.85 18.92 -18.85
C ARG A 253 -25.85 19.58 -19.83
N ARG A 254 -25.96 19.01 -21.02
CA ARG A 254 -26.95 19.38 -22.04
C ARG A 254 -28.04 18.31 -22.14
N GLY A 255 -29.30 18.72 -22.14
CA GLY A 255 -30.44 17.80 -22.21
C GLY A 255 -30.70 17.23 -23.61
N ASP A 256 -30.05 17.77 -24.63
CA ASP A 256 -30.21 17.46 -26.05
C ASP A 256 -28.87 17.08 -26.72
N GLY A 257 -27.87 16.70 -25.91
CA GLY A 257 -26.52 16.34 -26.38
C GLY A 257 -26.32 14.85 -26.66
N LEU A 258 -25.10 14.50 -27.06
CA LEU A 258 -24.63 13.13 -27.27
C LEU A 258 -24.82 12.25 -26.04
N LEU A 259 -24.66 12.79 -24.84
CA LEU A 259 -24.87 12.04 -23.61
C LEU A 259 -26.34 11.57 -23.48
N ALA A 260 -27.31 12.43 -23.78
CA ALA A 260 -28.72 12.08 -23.72
C ALA A 260 -29.07 10.99 -24.76
N ASP A 261 -28.55 11.16 -25.98
CA ASP A 261 -28.68 10.17 -27.06
C ASP A 261 -28.03 8.83 -26.70
N PHE A 262 -26.89 8.84 -26.03
CA PHE A 262 -26.21 7.64 -25.55
C PHE A 262 -27.01 6.93 -24.45
N ASP A 263 -27.45 7.66 -23.42
CA ASP A 263 -28.19 7.09 -22.29
C ASP A 263 -29.50 6.41 -22.75
N THR A 264 -30.19 6.95 -23.76
CA THR A 264 -31.40 6.31 -24.32
C THR A 264 -31.15 5.03 -25.12
N ARG A 265 -29.94 4.84 -25.64
CA ARG A 265 -29.54 3.68 -26.47
C ARG A 265 -28.85 2.58 -25.68
N LEU A 266 -28.59 2.79 -24.38
CA LEU A 266 -27.95 1.80 -23.53
C LEU A 266 -28.78 0.49 -23.50
N PRO A 267 -28.17 -0.67 -23.81
CA PRO A 267 -28.89 -1.95 -23.84
C PRO A 267 -29.16 -2.52 -22.43
N PHE A 268 -28.79 -1.80 -21.37
CA PHE A 268 -28.95 -2.17 -19.97
C PHE A 268 -29.30 -0.94 -19.13
N ALA A 269 -29.95 -1.17 -17.99
CA ALA A 269 -30.16 -0.12 -17.00
C ALA A 269 -28.89 0.09 -16.16
N LEU A 270 -28.57 1.35 -15.86
CA LEU A 270 -27.51 1.67 -14.91
C LEU A 270 -27.90 1.19 -13.50
N THR A 271 -26.91 0.77 -12.73
CA THR A 271 -27.11 0.51 -11.30
C THR A 271 -27.37 1.83 -10.57
N GLU A 272 -27.98 1.78 -9.39
CA GLU A 272 -28.19 2.96 -8.54
C GLU A 272 -26.86 3.64 -8.23
N GLY A 273 -25.81 2.86 -7.92
CA GLY A 273 -24.46 3.39 -7.72
C GLY A 273 -23.87 4.08 -8.96
N GLN A 274 -24.07 3.51 -10.16
CA GLN A 274 -23.62 4.14 -11.41
C GLN A 274 -24.36 5.44 -11.71
N ALA A 275 -25.65 5.50 -11.39
CA ALA A 275 -26.46 6.71 -11.55
C ALA A 275 -26.00 7.80 -10.57
N LEU A 276 -25.91 7.50 -9.27
CA LEU A 276 -25.47 8.43 -8.22
C LEU A 276 -24.09 9.01 -8.51
N VAL A 277 -23.09 8.15 -8.75
CA VAL A 277 -21.73 8.58 -9.06
C VAL A 277 -21.67 9.35 -10.39
N GLY A 278 -22.52 8.99 -11.36
CA GLY A 278 -22.66 9.73 -12.60
C GLY A 278 -23.19 11.15 -12.41
N GLU A 279 -24.09 11.38 -11.46
CA GLU A 279 -24.56 12.72 -11.08
C GLU A 279 -23.47 13.50 -10.32
N GLU A 280 -22.77 12.88 -9.37
CA GLU A 280 -21.63 13.51 -8.66
C GLU A 280 -20.58 14.05 -9.64
N ILE A 281 -20.19 13.24 -10.63
CA ILE A 281 -19.23 13.64 -11.66
C ILE A 281 -19.80 14.74 -12.55
N ALA A 282 -21.09 14.65 -12.92
CA ALA A 282 -21.71 15.64 -13.77
C ALA A 282 -21.81 17.02 -13.10
N ASP A 283 -22.12 17.04 -11.82
CA ASP A 283 -22.19 18.27 -11.01
C ASP A 283 -20.81 18.90 -10.85
N ASP A 284 -19.76 18.09 -10.62
CA ASP A 284 -18.39 18.58 -10.53
C ASP A 284 -17.88 19.14 -11.87
N LEU A 285 -18.18 18.47 -12.98
CA LEU A 285 -17.83 18.94 -14.32
C LEU A 285 -18.49 20.28 -14.65
N ALA A 286 -19.65 20.57 -14.06
CA ALA A 286 -20.36 21.83 -14.27
C ALA A 286 -19.78 23.02 -13.49
N ARG A 287 -18.80 22.81 -12.60
CA ARG A 287 -18.19 23.88 -11.79
C ARG A 287 -17.06 24.60 -12.53
N GLU A 288 -16.74 25.81 -12.09
CA GLU A 288 -15.67 26.67 -12.65
C GLU A 288 -14.27 26.36 -12.08
N HIS A 289 -14.13 25.27 -11.34
CA HIS A 289 -12.86 24.77 -10.84
C HIS A 289 -12.65 23.31 -11.26
N PRO A 290 -11.39 22.85 -11.38
CA PRO A 290 -11.11 21.48 -11.79
C PRO A 290 -11.78 20.45 -10.88
N MET A 291 -12.32 19.40 -11.50
CA MET A 291 -12.72 18.20 -10.80
C MET A 291 -11.47 17.36 -10.56
N HIS A 292 -11.31 16.84 -9.35
CA HIS A 292 -10.25 15.92 -8.98
C HIS A 292 -10.89 14.75 -8.26
N ARG A 293 -11.17 13.65 -8.98
CA ARG A 293 -11.98 12.56 -8.44
C ARG A 293 -11.34 11.19 -8.69
N LEU A 294 -11.35 10.32 -7.69
CA LEU A 294 -11.02 8.91 -7.75
C LEU A 294 -12.32 8.10 -7.79
N LEU A 295 -12.59 7.47 -8.92
CA LEU A 295 -13.63 6.48 -9.11
C LEU A 295 -13.08 5.08 -8.83
N GLN A 296 -13.42 4.54 -7.67
CA GLN A 296 -13.09 3.17 -7.32
C GLN A 296 -14.31 2.27 -7.42
N GLY A 297 -14.07 1.01 -7.74
CA GLY A 297 -15.10 -0.01 -7.76
C GLY A 297 -14.54 -1.32 -8.27
N GLU A 298 -15.26 -2.40 -8.03
CA GLU A 298 -14.79 -3.73 -8.41
C GLU A 298 -14.56 -3.86 -9.94
N VAL A 299 -13.74 -4.84 -10.31
CA VAL A 299 -13.58 -5.26 -11.70
C VAL A 299 -14.95 -5.67 -12.26
N GLY A 300 -15.42 -4.94 -13.28
CA GLY A 300 -16.73 -5.17 -13.90
C GLY A 300 -17.88 -4.33 -13.33
N ALA A 301 -17.65 -3.44 -12.35
CA ALA A 301 -18.69 -2.54 -11.80
C ALA A 301 -19.20 -1.45 -12.77
N GLY A 302 -18.71 -1.43 -14.02
CA GLY A 302 -19.11 -0.44 -15.03
C GLY A 302 -18.39 0.91 -14.94
N LYS A 303 -17.17 0.97 -14.39
CA LYS A 303 -16.37 2.21 -14.36
C LYS A 303 -16.25 2.88 -15.73
N THR A 304 -16.05 2.09 -16.79
CA THR A 304 -15.94 2.60 -18.17
C THR A 304 -17.21 3.29 -18.65
N VAL A 305 -18.42 2.82 -18.29
CA VAL A 305 -19.66 3.50 -18.70
C VAL A 305 -19.82 4.84 -17.97
N VAL A 306 -19.48 4.89 -16.69
CA VAL A 306 -19.49 6.14 -15.91
C VAL A 306 -18.49 7.15 -16.48
N ALA A 307 -17.27 6.72 -16.80
CA ALA A 307 -16.27 7.57 -17.43
C ALA A 307 -16.70 8.03 -18.84
N LEU A 308 -17.29 7.15 -19.66
CA LEU A 308 -17.78 7.52 -20.98
C LEU A 308 -18.87 8.59 -20.92
N ARG A 309 -19.82 8.48 -19.98
CA ARG A 309 -20.84 9.51 -19.76
C ARG A 309 -20.21 10.87 -19.42
N ALA A 310 -19.19 10.89 -18.57
CA ALA A 310 -18.42 12.09 -18.25
C ALA A 310 -17.68 12.67 -19.48
N MET A 311 -17.07 11.81 -20.30
CA MET A 311 -16.41 12.23 -21.55
C MET A 311 -17.42 12.86 -22.52
N LEU A 312 -18.60 12.27 -22.70
CA LEU A 312 -19.65 12.80 -23.57
C LEU A 312 -20.18 14.16 -23.10
N GLN A 313 -20.34 14.37 -21.79
CA GLN A 313 -20.70 15.70 -21.24
C GLN A 313 -19.67 16.78 -21.61
N VAL A 314 -18.37 16.44 -21.58
CA VAL A 314 -17.31 17.37 -22.00
C VAL A 314 -17.37 17.65 -23.51
N VAL A 315 -17.62 16.61 -24.34
CA VAL A 315 -17.80 16.77 -25.79
C VAL A 315 -19.01 17.66 -26.10
N ASP A 316 -20.14 17.47 -25.41
CA ASP A 316 -21.36 18.26 -25.56
C ASP A 316 -21.14 19.75 -25.22
N ALA A 317 -20.21 20.03 -24.32
CA ALA A 317 -19.74 21.36 -23.94
C ALA A 317 -18.58 21.88 -24.82
N GLY A 318 -18.32 21.23 -25.97
CA GLY A 318 -17.33 21.65 -26.96
C GLY A 318 -15.88 21.41 -26.58
N GLY A 319 -15.61 20.56 -25.58
CA GLY A 319 -14.28 20.14 -25.19
C GLY A 319 -13.90 18.76 -25.74
N GLN A 320 -12.67 18.36 -25.49
CA GLN A 320 -12.13 17.03 -25.77
C GLN A 320 -11.88 16.30 -24.45
N ALA A 321 -12.07 14.99 -24.48
CA ALA A 321 -11.72 14.10 -23.39
C ALA A 321 -10.61 13.13 -23.80
N VAL A 322 -9.73 12.82 -22.86
CA VAL A 322 -8.64 11.88 -23.04
C VAL A 322 -8.80 10.72 -22.07
N LEU A 323 -8.62 9.49 -22.55
CA LEU A 323 -8.49 8.29 -21.70
C LEU A 323 -7.07 7.74 -21.81
N LEU A 324 -6.35 7.78 -20.69
CA LEU A 324 -5.00 7.25 -20.53
C LEU A 324 -5.06 5.83 -19.97
N ALA A 325 -4.51 4.86 -20.71
CA ALA A 325 -4.43 3.46 -20.33
C ALA A 325 -2.97 3.00 -20.14
N PRO A 326 -2.69 2.09 -19.18
CA PRO A 326 -1.33 1.69 -18.77
C PRO A 326 -0.57 0.94 -19.87
N THR A 327 -1.30 0.23 -20.73
CA THR A 327 -0.71 -0.61 -21.79
C THR A 327 -1.42 -0.36 -23.11
N GLU A 328 -0.73 -0.63 -24.21
CA GLU A 328 -1.31 -0.48 -25.54
C GLU A 328 -2.49 -1.43 -25.77
N VAL A 329 -2.44 -2.62 -25.18
CA VAL A 329 -3.54 -3.61 -25.22
C VAL A 329 -4.79 -3.02 -24.58
N LEU A 330 -4.66 -2.40 -23.40
CA LEU A 330 -5.80 -1.78 -22.72
C LEU A 330 -6.30 -0.54 -23.46
N ALA A 331 -5.42 0.28 -24.02
CA ALA A 331 -5.79 1.42 -24.86
C ALA A 331 -6.64 0.98 -26.07
N GLN A 332 -6.20 -0.07 -26.78
CA GLN A 332 -6.94 -0.65 -27.90
C GLN A 332 -8.28 -1.26 -27.46
N GLN A 333 -8.33 -1.88 -26.27
CA GLN A 333 -9.58 -2.41 -25.72
C GLN A 333 -10.56 -1.28 -25.41
N HIS A 334 -10.14 -0.22 -24.72
CA HIS A 334 -10.99 0.93 -24.43
C HIS A 334 -11.47 1.60 -25.71
N HIS A 335 -10.59 1.80 -26.69
CA HIS A 335 -10.96 2.34 -27.99
C HIS A 335 -12.07 1.49 -28.66
N ARG A 336 -11.88 0.17 -28.74
CA ARG A 336 -12.89 -0.75 -29.32
C ARG A 336 -14.19 -0.74 -28.53
N SER A 337 -14.11 -0.83 -27.21
CA SER A 337 -15.28 -0.89 -26.31
C SER A 337 -16.10 0.39 -26.39
N ILE A 338 -15.45 1.56 -26.30
CA ILE A 338 -16.10 2.87 -26.39
C ILE A 338 -16.73 3.04 -27.77
N THR A 339 -15.98 2.75 -28.84
CA THR A 339 -16.51 2.84 -30.22
C THR A 339 -17.73 1.93 -30.41
N THR A 340 -17.69 0.72 -29.85
CA THR A 340 -18.82 -0.24 -29.94
C THR A 340 -20.02 0.24 -29.13
N MET A 341 -19.82 0.78 -27.93
CA MET A 341 -20.90 1.32 -27.08
C MET A 341 -21.57 2.54 -27.72
N LEU A 342 -20.79 3.41 -28.38
CA LEU A 342 -21.31 4.58 -29.07
C LEU A 342 -22.03 4.22 -30.39
N GLY A 343 -21.62 3.13 -31.04
CA GLY A 343 -22.19 2.71 -32.33
C GLY A 343 -22.08 3.83 -33.37
N ASP A 344 -23.19 4.22 -33.97
CA ASP A 344 -23.23 5.28 -34.98
C ASP A 344 -22.86 6.66 -34.43
N LEU A 345 -22.96 6.88 -33.10
CA LEU A 345 -22.52 8.12 -32.46
C LEU A 345 -20.99 8.29 -32.50
N ALA A 346 -20.23 7.24 -32.80
CA ALA A 346 -18.77 7.30 -32.95
C ALA A 346 -18.32 7.88 -34.31
N GLN A 347 -19.25 8.12 -35.25
CA GLN A 347 -18.96 8.64 -36.58
C GLN A 347 -18.92 10.18 -36.57
N GLY A 348 -17.83 10.74 -36.02
CA GLY A 348 -17.62 12.19 -35.95
C GLY A 348 -17.78 12.90 -37.32
N GLY A 349 -18.45 14.05 -37.31
CA GLY A 349 -18.65 14.88 -38.52
C GLY A 349 -19.91 14.57 -39.35
N MET A 350 -20.65 13.51 -39.06
CA MET A 350 -21.97 13.24 -39.65
C MET A 350 -23.02 13.07 -38.54
N PHE A 351 -24.18 13.73 -38.68
CA PHE A 351 -25.35 13.60 -37.79
C PHE A 351 -25.09 13.79 -36.28
N GLY A 352 -24.17 14.68 -35.90
CA GLY A 352 -23.97 15.07 -34.49
C GLY A 352 -23.12 14.12 -33.64
N GLY A 353 -22.47 13.10 -34.23
CA GLY A 353 -21.55 12.16 -33.57
C GLY A 353 -20.20 12.76 -33.14
N THR A 354 -19.42 11.99 -32.36
CA THR A 354 -18.04 12.32 -31.94
C THR A 354 -17.05 11.27 -32.42
N ALA A 355 -15.89 11.69 -32.93
CA ALA A 355 -14.85 10.76 -33.33
C ALA A 355 -14.02 10.27 -32.12
N VAL A 356 -13.71 8.97 -32.11
CA VAL A 356 -12.88 8.31 -31.10
C VAL A 356 -11.56 7.88 -31.74
N THR A 357 -10.47 8.51 -31.35
CA THR A 357 -9.13 8.26 -31.94
C THR A 357 -8.22 7.52 -30.97
N LEU A 358 -7.41 6.59 -31.49
CA LEU A 358 -6.39 5.88 -30.73
C LEU A 358 -5.00 6.52 -30.97
N LEU A 359 -4.23 6.73 -29.90
CA LEU A 359 -2.83 7.15 -29.96
C LEU A 359 -1.92 6.27 -29.08
N THR A 360 -1.13 5.39 -29.70
CA THR A 360 -0.15 4.53 -29.02
C THR A 360 1.26 4.69 -29.60
N GLY A 361 2.27 4.18 -28.90
CA GLY A 361 3.68 4.28 -29.31
C GLY A 361 4.00 3.41 -30.53
N SER A 362 3.32 2.28 -30.68
CA SER A 362 3.46 1.31 -31.77
C SER A 362 2.83 1.73 -33.11
N MET A 363 2.12 2.86 -33.18
CA MET A 363 1.47 3.29 -34.43
C MET A 363 2.47 3.64 -35.52
N GLY A 364 2.20 3.16 -36.75
CA GLY A 364 2.94 3.56 -37.94
C GLY A 364 2.85 5.08 -38.20
N ALA A 365 3.89 5.66 -38.81
CA ALA A 365 4.04 7.11 -38.94
C ALA A 365 2.86 7.83 -39.61
N ALA A 366 2.21 7.21 -40.60
CA ALA A 366 1.04 7.79 -41.26
C ALA A 366 -0.18 7.86 -40.31
N ALA A 367 -0.53 6.75 -39.68
CA ALA A 367 -1.65 6.67 -38.73
C ALA A 367 -1.44 7.60 -37.53
N ARG A 368 -0.20 7.62 -36.99
CA ARG A 368 0.16 8.51 -35.88
C ARG A 368 0.01 9.99 -36.24
N ARG A 369 0.46 10.40 -37.43
CA ARG A 369 0.28 11.78 -37.90
C ARG A 369 -1.19 12.16 -38.03
N SER A 370 -2.04 11.26 -38.56
CA SER A 370 -3.48 11.49 -38.61
C SER A 370 -4.06 11.69 -37.21
N ALA A 371 -3.77 10.77 -36.28
CA ALA A 371 -4.27 10.83 -34.92
C ALA A 371 -3.85 12.12 -34.18
N LEU A 372 -2.61 12.58 -34.39
CA LEU A 372 -2.13 13.84 -33.82
C LEU A 372 -2.86 15.05 -34.42
N LEU A 373 -3.15 15.04 -35.72
CA LEU A 373 -3.94 16.10 -36.36
C LEU A 373 -5.39 16.10 -35.89
N ASP A 374 -6.00 14.94 -35.73
CA ASP A 374 -7.37 14.81 -35.23
C ASP A 374 -7.49 15.33 -33.78
N ALA A 375 -6.49 15.03 -32.95
CA ALA A 375 -6.40 15.55 -31.58
C ALA A 375 -6.18 17.07 -31.55
N ALA A 376 -5.21 17.58 -32.32
CA ALA A 376 -4.87 19.00 -32.32
C ALA A 376 -5.94 19.90 -32.95
N SER A 377 -6.69 19.38 -33.93
CA SER A 377 -7.78 20.11 -34.60
C SER A 377 -9.10 20.10 -33.83
N GLY A 378 -9.25 19.23 -32.82
CA GLY A 378 -10.53 19.03 -32.13
C GLY A 378 -11.50 18.09 -32.86
N THR A 379 -11.09 17.51 -34.00
CA THR A 379 -11.94 16.56 -34.76
C THR A 379 -12.27 15.33 -33.93
N ALA A 380 -11.30 14.83 -33.16
CA ALA A 380 -11.51 13.78 -32.18
C ALA A 380 -12.02 14.38 -30.87
N GLY A 381 -13.30 14.16 -30.54
CA GLY A 381 -13.84 14.55 -29.23
C GLY A 381 -13.36 13.64 -28.11
N ILE A 382 -13.03 12.38 -28.41
CA ILE A 382 -12.43 11.43 -27.46
C ILE A 382 -11.12 10.89 -28.03
N VAL A 383 -10.05 10.95 -27.23
CA VAL A 383 -8.74 10.38 -27.57
C VAL A 383 -8.35 9.32 -26.54
N VAL A 384 -8.16 8.09 -26.97
CA VAL A 384 -7.70 6.99 -26.12
C VAL A 384 -6.23 6.70 -26.42
N GLY A 385 -5.41 6.49 -25.40
CA GLY A 385 -3.99 6.23 -25.66
C GLY A 385 -3.20 5.82 -24.43
N THR A 386 -1.91 5.59 -24.65
CA THR A 386 -0.95 5.32 -23.57
C THR A 386 -0.18 6.58 -23.20
N HIS A 387 0.91 6.44 -22.43
CA HIS A 387 1.89 7.49 -22.17
C HIS A 387 2.36 8.27 -23.41
N ALA A 388 2.14 7.76 -24.63
CA ALA A 388 2.33 8.51 -25.87
C ALA A 388 1.58 9.85 -25.89
N LEU A 389 0.42 9.96 -25.22
CA LEU A 389 -0.36 11.20 -25.08
C LEU A 389 0.36 12.29 -24.26
N LEU A 390 1.30 11.88 -23.40
CA LEU A 390 2.05 12.78 -22.51
C LEU A 390 3.23 13.47 -23.20
N GLN A 391 3.64 13.00 -24.37
CA GLN A 391 4.83 13.51 -25.07
C GLN A 391 4.64 14.97 -25.51
N GLU A 392 5.69 15.80 -25.41
CA GLU A 392 5.62 17.26 -25.61
C GLU A 392 4.91 17.71 -26.89
N HIS A 393 5.09 17.00 -28.00
CA HIS A 393 4.51 17.35 -29.31
C HIS A 393 3.01 17.03 -29.46
N VAL A 394 2.38 16.39 -28.48
CA VAL A 394 0.93 16.10 -28.52
C VAL A 394 0.15 17.30 -28.00
N GLN A 395 -0.68 17.88 -28.87
CA GLN A 395 -1.51 19.05 -28.62
C GLN A 395 -2.99 18.70 -28.75
N PHE A 396 -3.83 19.46 -28.04
CA PHE A 396 -5.29 19.36 -28.06
C PHE A 396 -5.89 20.74 -28.32
N ALA A 397 -7.06 20.79 -28.96
CA ALA A 397 -7.77 22.03 -29.22
C ALA A 397 -8.42 22.61 -27.95
N ASP A 398 -9.13 21.79 -27.18
CA ASP A 398 -9.75 22.17 -25.90
C ASP A 398 -9.82 20.95 -24.97
N LEU A 399 -8.71 20.62 -24.28
CA LEU A 399 -8.69 19.49 -23.34
C LEU A 399 -9.52 19.80 -22.09
N GLY A 400 -10.71 19.20 -21.99
CA GLY A 400 -11.65 19.43 -20.89
C GLY A 400 -11.62 18.37 -19.80
N LEU A 401 -11.35 17.10 -20.13
CA LEU A 401 -11.31 16.00 -19.16
C LEU A 401 -10.18 15.01 -19.47
N VAL A 402 -9.48 14.61 -18.42
CA VAL A 402 -8.50 13.52 -18.43
C VAL A 402 -9.03 12.38 -17.56
N VAL A 403 -9.23 11.22 -18.18
CA VAL A 403 -9.54 9.96 -17.50
C VAL A 403 -8.26 9.13 -17.44
N VAL A 404 -7.88 8.67 -16.26
CA VAL A 404 -6.72 7.77 -16.06
C VAL A 404 -7.21 6.43 -15.55
N ASP A 405 -6.91 5.35 -16.25
CA ASP A 405 -7.28 3.99 -15.83
C ASP A 405 -6.09 3.24 -15.20
N GLU A 406 -6.35 2.51 -14.11
CA GLU A 406 -5.38 1.75 -13.30
C GLU A 406 -4.13 2.53 -12.90
N GLN A 407 -4.34 3.50 -12.00
CA GLN A 407 -3.35 4.47 -11.54
C GLN A 407 -2.05 3.88 -10.98
N HIS A 408 -2.02 2.64 -10.47
CA HIS A 408 -0.85 2.12 -9.75
C HIS A 408 0.43 1.96 -10.59
N ARG A 409 0.39 2.25 -11.91
CA ARG A 409 1.58 2.36 -12.77
C ARG A 409 1.91 3.77 -13.25
N PHE A 410 1.10 4.78 -12.89
CA PHE A 410 1.25 6.16 -13.35
C PHE A 410 1.67 7.08 -12.21
N GLY A 411 2.86 7.66 -12.32
CA GLY A 411 3.44 8.53 -11.30
C GLY A 411 2.75 9.89 -11.20
N VAL A 412 2.99 10.59 -10.08
CA VAL A 412 2.48 11.96 -9.84
C VAL A 412 2.93 12.93 -10.94
N GLU A 413 4.17 12.81 -11.41
CA GLU A 413 4.78 13.66 -12.46
C GLU A 413 4.02 13.63 -13.79
N GLN A 414 3.44 12.49 -14.14
CA GLN A 414 2.70 12.30 -15.39
C GLN A 414 1.32 12.99 -15.35
N ARG A 415 0.75 13.16 -14.15
CA ARG A 415 -0.49 13.93 -13.94
C ARG A 415 -0.21 15.42 -14.14
N ASP A 416 0.94 15.91 -13.70
CA ASP A 416 1.33 17.31 -13.88
C ASP A 416 1.65 17.65 -15.35
N ALA A 417 2.28 16.73 -16.09
CA ALA A 417 2.53 16.89 -17.53
C ALA A 417 1.23 17.06 -18.36
N LEU A 418 0.10 16.46 -17.95
CA LEU A 418 -1.20 16.67 -18.61
C LEU A 418 -1.85 18.00 -18.21
N ARG A 419 -1.57 18.51 -17.00
CA ARG A 419 -2.09 19.79 -16.53
C ARG A 419 -1.48 20.96 -17.30
N GLU A 420 -0.22 20.85 -17.71
CA GLU A 420 0.49 21.90 -18.47
C GLU A 420 0.04 21.99 -19.94
N LYS A 421 -0.60 20.95 -20.48
CA LYS A 421 -1.00 20.88 -21.90
C LYS A 421 -2.31 21.59 -22.23
N ALA A 422 -3.08 22.04 -21.23
CA ALA A 422 -4.33 22.72 -21.46
C ALA A 422 -4.10 24.24 -21.60
N GLY A 423 -4.22 24.75 -22.83
CA GLY A 423 -3.88 26.13 -23.21
C GLY A 423 -4.85 27.24 -22.71
N GLY A 424 -5.70 26.97 -21.72
CA GLY A 424 -6.76 27.91 -21.30
C GLY A 424 -7.39 27.66 -19.92
N GLY A 425 -6.77 26.84 -19.06
CA GLY A 425 -7.30 26.42 -17.76
C GLY A 425 -6.91 24.97 -17.48
N ARG A 426 -7.06 24.49 -16.24
CA ARG A 426 -6.74 23.09 -15.93
C ARG A 426 -7.89 22.15 -16.34
N PRO A 427 -7.62 20.99 -16.96
CA PRO A 427 -8.66 20.02 -17.28
C PRO A 427 -9.22 19.38 -16.00
N HIS A 428 -10.45 18.92 -16.06
CA HIS A 428 -11.01 18.02 -15.06
C HIS A 428 -10.23 16.68 -15.09
N VAL A 429 -10.06 16.03 -13.94
CA VAL A 429 -9.32 14.77 -13.81
C VAL A 429 -10.18 13.74 -13.09
N LEU A 430 -10.43 12.62 -13.77
CA LEU A 430 -11.08 11.44 -13.24
C LEU A 430 -10.09 10.28 -13.24
N VAL A 431 -9.77 9.74 -12.08
CA VAL A 431 -8.90 8.58 -11.96
C VAL A 431 -9.73 7.35 -11.64
N MET A 432 -9.47 6.23 -12.29
CA MET A 432 -10.16 4.97 -12.07
C MET A 432 -9.21 3.93 -11.52
N THR A 433 -9.71 3.11 -10.60
CA THR A 433 -8.99 1.92 -10.13
C THR A 433 -9.94 0.74 -9.97
N ALA A 434 -9.46 -0.45 -10.33
CA ALA A 434 -10.22 -1.68 -10.11
C ALA A 434 -9.95 -2.38 -8.79
N THR A 435 -8.89 -1.99 -8.09
CA THR A 435 -8.61 -2.42 -6.72
C THR A 435 -9.22 -1.41 -5.77
N PRO A 436 -10.29 -1.74 -5.05
CA PRO A 436 -10.87 -0.82 -4.08
C PRO A 436 -9.84 -0.48 -3.01
N ILE A 437 -9.62 0.79 -2.71
CA ILE A 437 -8.67 1.23 -1.68
C ILE A 437 -9.50 1.62 -0.46
N PRO A 438 -9.14 1.20 0.77
CA PRO A 438 -9.82 1.66 1.96
C PRO A 438 -9.87 3.18 1.98
N ARG A 439 -11.02 3.71 2.39
CA ARG A 439 -11.32 5.14 2.30
C ARG A 439 -10.25 5.98 3.00
N THR A 440 -9.76 5.55 4.16
CA THR A 440 -8.69 6.22 4.91
C THR A 440 -7.38 6.32 4.16
N VAL A 441 -6.99 5.26 3.45
CA VAL A 441 -5.79 5.25 2.59
C VAL A 441 -6.01 6.17 1.41
N ALA A 442 -7.19 6.15 0.79
CA ALA A 442 -7.51 7.06 -0.29
C ALA A 442 -7.51 8.54 0.16
N MET A 443 -8.08 8.84 1.33
CA MET A 443 -8.13 10.18 1.92
C MET A 443 -6.77 10.71 2.35
N THR A 444 -5.79 9.85 2.58
CA THR A 444 -4.44 10.22 3.01
C THR A 444 -3.44 10.26 1.86
N VAL A 445 -3.40 9.20 1.04
CA VAL A 445 -2.45 9.05 -0.07
C VAL A 445 -2.90 9.86 -1.30
N PHE A 446 -4.20 9.88 -1.55
CA PHE A 446 -4.82 10.59 -2.67
C PHE A 446 -5.73 11.70 -2.16
N GLY A 447 -5.42 12.29 -1.00
CA GLY A 447 -6.29 13.24 -0.30
C GLY A 447 -6.59 14.54 -1.06
N ASP A 448 -5.91 14.80 -2.19
CA ASP A 448 -6.27 15.83 -3.16
C ASP A 448 -7.51 15.46 -4.02
N LEU A 449 -7.91 14.18 -4.03
CA LEU A 449 -9.03 13.63 -4.79
C LEU A 449 -10.27 13.44 -3.93
N GLU A 450 -11.44 13.74 -4.50
CA GLU A 450 -12.72 13.26 -4.00
C GLU A 450 -12.90 11.79 -4.36
N VAL A 451 -13.44 10.97 -3.46
CA VAL A 451 -13.55 9.51 -3.68
C VAL A 451 -15.00 9.15 -3.95
N SER A 452 -15.29 8.62 -5.14
CA SER A 452 -16.57 7.98 -5.47
C SER A 452 -16.40 6.47 -5.50
N THR A 453 -17.36 5.76 -4.91
CA THR A 453 -17.28 4.30 -4.77
C THR A 453 -18.46 3.61 -5.47
N LEU A 454 -18.14 2.74 -6.44
CA LEU A 454 -19.08 1.84 -7.08
C LEU A 454 -19.02 0.46 -6.42
N SER A 455 -19.86 0.23 -5.41
CA SER A 455 -19.98 -1.05 -4.70
C SER A 455 -20.95 -2.03 -5.36
N GLN A 456 -21.91 -1.56 -6.15
CA GLN A 456 -22.92 -2.41 -6.80
C GLN A 456 -22.38 -3.02 -8.10
N LEU A 457 -22.45 -4.35 -8.22
CA LEU A 457 -22.20 -5.06 -9.47
C LEU A 457 -23.45 -5.02 -10.37
N PRO A 458 -23.30 -4.93 -11.71
CA PRO A 458 -24.42 -5.01 -12.65
C PRO A 458 -25.19 -6.35 -12.53
N SER A 459 -26.50 -6.30 -12.78
CA SER A 459 -27.37 -7.50 -12.79
C SER A 459 -26.94 -8.49 -13.87
N GLY A 460 -26.86 -9.78 -13.53
CA GLY A 460 -26.56 -10.87 -14.48
C GLY A 460 -25.18 -11.52 -14.32
N ARG A 461 -24.36 -11.06 -13.36
CA ARG A 461 -23.09 -11.74 -13.03
C ARG A 461 -23.36 -12.98 -12.16
N ALA A 462 -22.88 -14.13 -12.61
CA ALA A 462 -22.91 -15.34 -11.79
C ALA A 462 -21.79 -15.33 -10.76
N PRO A 463 -21.99 -15.92 -9.56
CA PRO A 463 -20.99 -15.91 -8.51
C PRO A 463 -19.73 -16.69 -8.94
N ILE A 464 -18.58 -16.25 -8.41
CA ILE A 464 -17.31 -16.95 -8.58
C ILE A 464 -17.05 -17.75 -7.30
N THR A 465 -16.84 -19.05 -7.43
CA THR A 465 -16.42 -19.88 -6.29
C THR A 465 -14.91 -19.96 -6.29
N THR A 466 -14.26 -19.69 -5.16
CA THR A 466 -12.79 -19.70 -5.05
C THR A 466 -12.34 -20.77 -4.06
N HIS A 467 -11.36 -21.58 -4.44
CA HIS A 467 -10.77 -22.61 -3.58
C HIS A 467 -9.25 -22.57 -3.63
N VAL A 468 -8.61 -22.79 -2.47
CA VAL A 468 -7.16 -22.96 -2.40
C VAL A 468 -6.82 -24.45 -2.52
N VAL A 469 -5.95 -24.79 -3.47
CA VAL A 469 -5.51 -26.15 -3.80
C VAL A 469 -4.13 -26.39 -3.16
N PRO A 470 -4.04 -27.18 -2.07
CA PRO A 470 -2.77 -27.47 -1.40
C PRO A 470 -2.01 -28.59 -2.12
N ALA A 471 -1.26 -28.24 -3.18
CA ALA A 471 -0.64 -29.21 -4.08
C ALA A 471 0.45 -30.05 -3.39
N ALA A 472 1.18 -29.49 -2.43
CA ALA A 472 2.22 -30.21 -1.68
C ALA A 472 1.64 -31.23 -0.69
N GLU A 473 0.57 -30.87 0.03
CA GLU A 473 -0.05 -31.74 1.04
C GLU A 473 -0.99 -32.78 0.41
N LYS A 474 -1.71 -32.38 -0.65
CA LYS A 474 -2.75 -33.19 -1.30
C LYS A 474 -2.57 -33.16 -2.82
N PRO A 475 -1.58 -33.89 -3.38
CA PRO A 475 -1.32 -33.91 -4.83
C PRO A 475 -2.54 -34.26 -5.69
N HIS A 476 -3.39 -35.17 -5.21
CA HIS A 476 -4.64 -35.56 -5.88
C HIS A 476 -5.64 -34.39 -6.09
N PHE A 477 -5.55 -33.30 -5.33
CA PHE A 477 -6.37 -32.10 -5.57
C PHE A 477 -5.88 -31.33 -6.81
N LEU A 478 -4.59 -31.42 -7.15
CA LEU A 478 -4.06 -30.86 -8.38
C LEU A 478 -4.53 -31.67 -9.59
N ASP A 479 -4.55 -33.00 -9.50
CA ASP A 479 -5.12 -33.87 -10.54
C ASP A 479 -6.60 -33.54 -10.77
N ARG A 480 -7.37 -33.42 -9.67
CA ARG A 480 -8.78 -33.01 -9.71
C ARG A 480 -8.98 -31.63 -10.34
N THR A 481 -8.03 -30.71 -10.14
CA THR A 481 -8.06 -29.36 -10.77
C THR A 481 -8.04 -29.49 -12.28
N TRP A 482 -7.19 -30.35 -12.84
CA TRP A 482 -7.12 -30.55 -14.29
C TRP A 482 -8.33 -31.28 -14.87
N GLU A 483 -8.85 -32.29 -14.16
CA GLU A 483 -10.13 -32.92 -14.53
C GLU A 483 -11.25 -31.88 -14.61
N ARG A 484 -11.30 -30.96 -13.64
CA ARG A 484 -12.31 -29.91 -13.59
C ARG A 484 -12.19 -28.93 -14.76
N VAL A 485 -10.97 -28.58 -15.17
CA VAL A 485 -10.74 -27.79 -16.39
C VAL A 485 -11.28 -28.51 -17.62
N ARG A 486 -11.00 -29.82 -17.76
CA ARG A 486 -11.51 -30.62 -18.89
C ARG A 486 -13.03 -30.72 -18.93
N GLU A 487 -13.68 -30.89 -17.77
CA GLU A 487 -15.14 -30.91 -17.66
C GLU A 487 -15.75 -29.62 -18.20
N GLU A 488 -15.22 -28.46 -17.78
CA GLU A 488 -15.72 -27.15 -18.19
C GLU A 488 -15.47 -26.88 -19.68
N VAL A 489 -14.28 -27.22 -20.18
CA VAL A 489 -13.98 -27.14 -21.62
C VAL A 489 -14.87 -28.10 -22.43
N GLY A 490 -15.17 -29.28 -21.92
CA GLY A 490 -16.09 -30.24 -22.54
C GLY A 490 -17.53 -29.73 -22.67
N LEU A 491 -17.92 -28.73 -21.87
CA LEU A 491 -19.18 -28.00 -22.00
C LEU A 491 -19.12 -26.86 -23.03
N GLY A 492 -18.00 -26.72 -23.77
CA GLY A 492 -17.77 -25.65 -24.73
C GLY A 492 -17.32 -24.32 -24.11
N ARG A 493 -16.87 -24.34 -22.84
CA ARG A 493 -16.37 -23.15 -22.12
C ARG A 493 -14.85 -23.07 -22.23
N GLN A 494 -14.27 -22.01 -21.69
CA GLN A 494 -12.83 -21.74 -21.79
C GLN A 494 -12.18 -21.52 -20.43
N ALA A 495 -10.88 -21.84 -20.32
CA ALA A 495 -10.13 -21.73 -19.07
C ALA A 495 -8.85 -20.89 -19.19
N TYR A 496 -8.52 -20.19 -18.11
CA TYR A 496 -7.24 -19.51 -17.92
C TYR A 496 -6.35 -20.30 -16.97
N ILE A 497 -5.06 -20.37 -17.28
CA ILE A 497 -4.02 -20.93 -16.41
C ILE A 497 -2.91 -19.89 -16.28
N VAL A 498 -2.69 -19.36 -15.07
CA VAL A 498 -1.75 -18.28 -14.82
C VAL A 498 -0.53 -18.80 -14.09
N CYS A 499 0.66 -18.48 -14.62
CA CYS A 499 1.93 -18.82 -13.99
C CYS A 499 2.73 -17.54 -13.65
N PRO A 500 3.56 -17.56 -12.60
CA PRO A 500 4.29 -16.38 -12.16
C PRO A 500 5.43 -15.96 -13.10
N ARG A 501 5.98 -16.86 -13.92
CA ARG A 501 7.16 -16.57 -14.77
C ARG A 501 7.00 -16.99 -16.23
N ILE A 502 7.81 -16.39 -17.11
CA ILE A 502 7.77 -16.64 -18.56
C ILE A 502 8.59 -17.88 -18.97
N GLY A 503 9.70 -18.17 -18.26
CA GLY A 503 10.67 -19.22 -18.62
C GLY A 503 11.94 -18.66 -19.26
N ASP A 504 13.04 -19.34 -19.03
CA ASP A 504 14.46 -19.06 -19.36
C ASP A 504 15.26 -18.06 -18.50
N LEU A 505 16.48 -18.53 -18.15
CA LEU A 505 17.40 -18.17 -17.06
C LEU A 505 18.11 -16.80 -17.16
N GLU A 506 18.62 -16.36 -15.99
CA GLU A 506 19.56 -15.25 -15.69
C GLU A 506 19.24 -13.86 -16.30
N GLY A 507 18.64 -12.99 -15.47
CA GLY A 507 18.34 -11.59 -15.82
C GLY A 507 16.90 -11.15 -15.54
N ASP A 508 16.06 -12.06 -15.03
CA ASP A 508 14.62 -11.88 -14.78
C ASP A 508 14.33 -11.06 -13.50
N GLU A 509 15.20 -10.10 -13.18
CA GLU A 509 14.99 -9.18 -12.07
C GLU A 509 14.00 -8.06 -12.46
N GLY A 510 13.71 -7.84 -13.75
CA GLY A 510 12.91 -6.69 -14.22
C GLY A 510 11.43 -6.69 -13.84
N ASP A 511 10.75 -7.83 -13.91
CA ASP A 511 9.28 -7.91 -13.73
C ASP A 511 8.85 -8.23 -12.27
N LEU A 512 9.79 -8.63 -11.40
CA LEU A 512 9.56 -8.84 -9.96
C LEU A 512 10.18 -7.74 -9.08
N ARG A 513 10.98 -6.83 -9.65
CA ARG A 513 11.62 -5.71 -8.91
C ARG A 513 10.64 -4.65 -8.41
N ALA A 514 9.39 -4.64 -8.86
CA ALA A 514 8.37 -3.74 -8.30
C ALA A 514 7.86 -4.16 -6.91
N SER A 515 8.39 -5.26 -6.34
CA SER A 515 7.99 -5.80 -5.03
C SER A 515 9.18 -6.27 -4.17
N ALA A 516 10.39 -5.79 -4.47
CA ALA A 516 11.60 -6.19 -3.75
C ALA A 516 11.99 -5.18 -2.67
N ASP A 517 11.36 -5.27 -1.50
CA ASP A 517 11.90 -4.73 -0.24
C ASP A 517 11.77 -5.75 0.93
N GLN A 518 11.80 -7.04 0.60
CA GLN A 518 11.98 -8.11 1.59
C GLN A 518 13.43 -8.59 1.56
N PRO A 519 14.09 -8.75 2.72
CA PRO A 519 15.42 -9.36 2.76
C PRO A 519 15.34 -10.79 2.23
N PRO A 520 16.38 -11.26 1.51
CA PRO A 520 16.40 -12.62 0.98
C PRO A 520 16.45 -13.59 2.16
N ALA A 521 15.37 -14.34 2.34
CA ALA A 521 15.40 -15.56 3.13
C ALA A 521 16.08 -16.64 2.29
N ASP A 522 17.31 -16.97 2.68
CA ASP A 522 18.02 -18.18 2.29
C ASP A 522 17.14 -19.38 2.62
N ASP A 523 16.60 -20.03 1.59
CA ASP A 523 16.21 -21.43 1.66
C ASP A 523 16.19 -22.04 0.26
N GLU A 524 16.44 -23.34 0.18
CA GLU A 524 16.49 -24.19 -1.01
C GLU A 524 15.14 -24.20 -1.78
N ARG A 525 14.78 -23.08 -2.42
CA ARG A 525 13.49 -22.89 -3.07
C ARG A 525 13.54 -23.37 -4.52
N ARG A 526 12.54 -24.17 -4.93
CA ARG A 526 12.32 -24.45 -6.36
C ARG A 526 12.07 -23.14 -7.13
N PRO A 527 12.59 -22.98 -8.35
CA PRO A 527 12.28 -21.83 -9.18
C PRO A 527 10.76 -21.75 -9.46
N PRO A 528 10.18 -20.54 -9.59
CA PRO A 528 8.76 -20.40 -9.88
C PRO A 528 8.41 -21.01 -11.24
N LEU A 529 7.20 -21.55 -11.38
CA LEU A 529 6.75 -22.20 -12.60
C LEU A 529 6.73 -21.24 -13.80
N ALA A 530 7.34 -21.66 -14.90
CA ALA A 530 7.36 -20.94 -16.15
C ALA A 530 6.17 -21.29 -17.04
N VAL A 531 5.57 -20.29 -17.69
CA VAL A 531 4.44 -20.45 -18.60
C VAL A 531 4.74 -21.43 -19.73
N LEU A 532 5.95 -21.39 -20.31
CA LEU A 532 6.33 -22.28 -21.41
C LEU A 532 6.40 -23.74 -20.95
N ASP A 533 7.12 -24.01 -19.85
CA ASP A 533 7.25 -25.34 -19.27
C ASP A 533 5.88 -25.91 -18.84
N VAL A 534 5.03 -25.06 -18.23
CA VAL A 534 3.67 -25.46 -17.82
C VAL A 534 2.80 -25.72 -19.05
N ALA A 535 2.87 -24.91 -20.10
CA ALA A 535 2.10 -25.12 -21.31
C ALA A 535 2.48 -26.44 -22.00
N GLU A 536 3.77 -26.74 -22.10
CA GLU A 536 4.27 -28.01 -22.64
C GLU A 536 3.78 -29.19 -21.79
N LEU A 537 4.03 -29.16 -20.48
CA LEU A 537 3.59 -30.20 -19.54
C LEU A 537 2.07 -30.46 -19.60
N LEU A 538 1.26 -29.40 -19.67
CA LEU A 538 -0.19 -29.53 -19.73
C LEU A 538 -0.66 -30.09 -21.09
N SER A 539 -0.02 -29.67 -22.18
CA SER A 539 -0.34 -30.12 -23.54
C SER A 539 -0.03 -31.60 -23.76
N GLU A 540 1.10 -32.08 -23.22
CA GLU A 540 1.50 -33.50 -23.30
C GLU A 540 0.86 -34.37 -22.22
N GLY A 541 0.47 -33.78 -21.10
CA GLY A 541 -0.11 -34.48 -19.96
C GLY A 541 -1.62 -34.30 -19.81
N PRO A 542 -2.08 -33.67 -18.71
CA PRO A 542 -3.48 -33.74 -18.30
C PRO A 542 -4.46 -33.04 -19.26
N LEU A 543 -4.03 -32.04 -20.02
CA LEU A 543 -4.87 -31.30 -20.98
C LEU A 543 -4.65 -31.76 -22.43
N HIS A 544 -4.03 -32.93 -22.63
CA HIS A 544 -3.84 -33.51 -23.95
C HIS A 544 -5.14 -33.57 -24.76
N GLY A 545 -5.06 -33.11 -26.01
CA GLY A 545 -6.16 -33.03 -26.97
C GLY A 545 -6.98 -31.74 -26.92
N LEU A 546 -6.68 -30.79 -26.03
CA LEU A 546 -7.29 -29.46 -26.03
C LEU A 546 -6.45 -28.45 -26.83
N ARG A 547 -7.09 -27.39 -27.33
CA ARG A 547 -6.41 -26.31 -28.07
C ARG A 547 -5.85 -25.29 -27.08
N LEU A 548 -4.57 -25.40 -26.76
CA LEU A 548 -3.88 -24.50 -25.84
C LEU A 548 -3.24 -23.33 -26.59
N GLY A 549 -3.32 -22.13 -26.02
CA GLY A 549 -2.55 -20.97 -26.44
C GLY A 549 -1.67 -20.45 -25.30
N VAL A 550 -0.58 -19.78 -25.67
CA VAL A 550 0.38 -19.19 -24.72
C VAL A 550 0.39 -17.67 -24.84
N LEU A 551 0.37 -16.96 -23.71
CA LEU A 551 0.47 -15.50 -23.69
C LEU A 551 1.43 -15.00 -22.60
N HIS A 552 2.49 -14.30 -23.00
CA HIS A 552 3.44 -13.71 -22.05
C HIS A 552 3.98 -12.34 -22.50
N GLY A 553 4.65 -11.64 -21.58
CA GLY A 553 5.10 -10.25 -21.75
C GLY A 553 6.09 -10.05 -22.90
N LYS A 554 6.91 -11.07 -23.19
CA LYS A 554 7.91 -11.02 -24.27
C LYS A 554 7.34 -11.22 -25.69
N LEU A 555 6.08 -11.60 -25.86
CA LEU A 555 5.50 -11.75 -27.21
C LEU A 555 5.37 -10.39 -27.91
N PRO A 556 5.64 -10.32 -29.24
CA PRO A 556 5.34 -9.14 -30.05
C PRO A 556 3.86 -8.71 -29.91
N PRO A 557 3.54 -7.40 -29.97
CA PRO A 557 2.18 -6.91 -29.83
C PRO A 557 1.16 -7.53 -30.79
N GLU A 558 1.56 -7.75 -32.05
CA GLU A 558 0.70 -8.35 -33.08
C GLU A 558 0.35 -9.81 -32.75
N GLU A 559 1.33 -10.58 -32.23
CA GLU A 559 1.12 -11.96 -31.81
C GLU A 559 0.22 -12.06 -30.58
N LYS A 560 0.43 -11.16 -29.59
CA LYS A 560 -0.45 -11.08 -28.41
C LYS A 560 -1.90 -10.85 -28.81
N ASP A 561 -2.14 -9.88 -29.70
CA ASP A 561 -3.50 -9.56 -30.16
C ASP A 561 -4.08 -10.69 -31.03
N ALA A 562 -3.26 -11.41 -31.81
CA ALA A 562 -3.71 -12.59 -32.55
C ALA A 562 -4.15 -13.73 -31.61
N VAL A 563 -3.35 -14.07 -30.59
CA VAL A 563 -3.69 -15.09 -29.60
C VAL A 563 -4.95 -14.71 -28.82
N MET A 564 -5.05 -13.46 -28.38
CA MET A 564 -6.24 -12.99 -27.66
C MET A 564 -7.49 -12.98 -28.54
N ARG A 565 -7.38 -12.66 -29.83
CA ARG A 565 -8.49 -12.77 -30.79
C ARG A 565 -8.92 -14.21 -30.97
N ALA A 566 -7.98 -15.15 -31.13
CA ALA A 566 -8.28 -16.57 -31.26
C ALA A 566 -9.00 -17.10 -30.00
N PHE A 567 -8.50 -16.74 -28.81
CA PHE A 567 -9.14 -17.11 -27.56
C PHE A 567 -10.54 -16.50 -27.42
N THR A 568 -10.72 -15.21 -27.71
CA THR A 568 -12.06 -14.56 -27.62
C THR A 568 -13.09 -15.20 -28.56
N LYS A 569 -12.66 -15.70 -29.72
CA LYS A 569 -13.53 -16.39 -30.70
C LYS A 569 -13.83 -17.86 -30.37
N GLY A 570 -13.23 -18.42 -29.32
CA GLY A 570 -13.34 -19.85 -29.01
C GLY A 570 -12.52 -20.74 -29.94
N GLU A 571 -11.51 -20.21 -30.63
CA GLU A 571 -10.55 -21.00 -31.43
C GLU A 571 -9.52 -21.71 -30.55
N LEU A 572 -9.34 -21.24 -29.32
CA LEU A 572 -8.51 -21.84 -28.27
C LEU A 572 -9.38 -22.18 -27.06
N ASP A 573 -9.14 -23.33 -26.45
CA ASP A 573 -9.91 -23.82 -25.30
C ASP A 573 -9.31 -23.33 -23.97
N VAL A 574 -7.98 -23.28 -23.91
CA VAL A 574 -7.23 -22.94 -22.70
C VAL A 574 -6.14 -21.93 -23.03
N LEU A 575 -6.03 -20.87 -22.24
CA LEU A 575 -4.95 -19.89 -22.35
C LEU A 575 -4.02 -20.00 -21.14
N VAL A 576 -2.76 -20.38 -21.40
CA VAL A 576 -1.68 -20.40 -20.41
C VAL A 576 -0.93 -19.07 -20.48
N ALA A 577 -0.93 -18.30 -19.41
CA ALA A 577 -0.42 -16.93 -19.44
C ALA A 577 0.35 -16.52 -18.18
N THR A 578 1.15 -15.45 -18.29
CA THR A 578 1.65 -14.73 -17.10
C THR A 578 0.65 -13.68 -16.63
N THR A 579 1.07 -12.84 -15.68
CA THR A 579 0.38 -11.62 -15.22
C THR A 579 0.00 -10.64 -16.33
N VAL A 580 0.35 -10.86 -17.59
CA VAL A 580 -0.11 -10.03 -18.71
C VAL A 580 -1.64 -10.00 -18.83
N ILE A 581 -2.33 -11.07 -18.40
CA ILE A 581 -3.80 -11.09 -18.39
C ILE A 581 -4.43 -10.34 -17.20
N GLU A 582 -3.61 -9.88 -16.24
CA GLU A 582 -4.05 -9.03 -15.13
C GLU A 582 -4.78 -7.80 -15.68
N VAL A 583 -4.31 -7.27 -16.81
CA VAL A 583 -4.87 -6.10 -17.48
C VAL A 583 -5.41 -6.46 -18.88
N GLY A 584 -6.74 -6.47 -18.99
CA GLY A 584 -7.42 -6.07 -20.22
C GLY A 584 -7.68 -7.11 -21.31
N VAL A 585 -8.42 -8.19 -21.01
CA VAL A 585 -9.39 -8.80 -21.95
C VAL A 585 -10.58 -9.35 -21.16
N ASP A 586 -11.79 -9.23 -21.71
CA ASP A 586 -13.03 -9.84 -21.21
C ASP A 586 -13.42 -10.97 -22.17
N VAL A 587 -13.48 -12.21 -21.68
CA VAL A 587 -13.91 -13.38 -22.47
C VAL A 587 -15.17 -13.94 -21.80
N PRO A 588 -16.37 -13.63 -22.32
CA PRO A 588 -17.64 -14.01 -21.69
C PRO A 588 -17.77 -15.53 -21.45
N ASN A 589 -17.18 -16.33 -22.34
CA ASN A 589 -17.23 -17.80 -22.29
C ASN A 589 -16.19 -18.43 -21.35
N SER A 590 -15.39 -17.63 -20.64
CA SER A 590 -14.41 -18.14 -19.68
C SER A 590 -15.03 -18.38 -18.31
N SER A 591 -15.01 -19.65 -17.86
CA SER A 591 -15.60 -20.08 -16.60
C SER A 591 -14.57 -20.51 -15.54
N VAL A 592 -13.34 -20.87 -15.93
CA VAL A 592 -12.33 -21.40 -14.98
C VAL A 592 -11.05 -20.57 -15.00
N MET A 593 -10.55 -20.24 -13.82
CA MET A 593 -9.26 -19.59 -13.57
C MET A 593 -8.41 -20.48 -12.66
N VAL A 594 -7.24 -20.92 -13.13
CA VAL A 594 -6.25 -21.64 -12.31
C VAL A 594 -5.02 -20.76 -12.16
N ILE A 595 -4.58 -20.52 -10.93
CA ILE A 595 -3.38 -19.72 -10.64
C ILE A 595 -2.34 -20.64 -10.00
N MET A 596 -1.26 -20.89 -10.71
CA MET A 596 -0.12 -21.70 -10.26
C MET A 596 0.79 -20.87 -9.35
N ASP A 597 1.35 -21.49 -8.30
CA ASP A 597 2.16 -20.80 -7.28
C ASP A 597 1.47 -19.50 -6.78
N ALA A 598 0.17 -19.58 -6.45
CA ALA A 598 -0.67 -18.43 -6.11
C ALA A 598 -0.13 -17.60 -4.93
N ASP A 599 0.64 -18.23 -4.04
CA ASP A 599 1.37 -17.58 -2.94
C ASP A 599 2.47 -16.61 -3.38
N ARG A 600 2.83 -16.57 -4.66
CA ARG A 600 3.78 -15.59 -5.19
C ARG A 600 3.12 -14.30 -5.68
N PHE A 601 1.80 -14.27 -5.75
CA PHE A 601 1.04 -13.12 -6.22
C PHE A 601 0.54 -12.27 -5.03
N GLY A 602 0.45 -10.96 -5.24
CA GLY A 602 -0.21 -10.07 -4.28
C GLY A 602 -1.73 -10.29 -4.25
N VAL A 603 -2.37 -9.96 -3.12
CA VAL A 603 -3.85 -10.10 -2.95
C VAL A 603 -4.60 -9.36 -4.05
N SER A 604 -4.20 -8.13 -4.33
CA SER A 604 -4.76 -7.31 -5.40
C SER A 604 -4.67 -7.99 -6.78
N GLN A 605 -3.54 -8.62 -7.10
CA GLN A 605 -3.36 -9.32 -8.39
C GLN A 605 -4.25 -10.56 -8.46
N LEU A 606 -4.31 -11.35 -7.38
CA LEU A 606 -5.19 -12.52 -7.31
C LEU A 606 -6.66 -12.14 -7.50
N HIS A 607 -7.08 -11.02 -6.90
CA HIS A 607 -8.43 -10.51 -7.09
C HIS A 607 -8.69 -10.07 -8.55
N GLN A 608 -7.75 -9.36 -9.17
CA GLN A 608 -7.88 -8.93 -10.57
C GLN A 608 -7.95 -10.13 -11.53
N LEU A 609 -7.09 -11.13 -11.33
CA LEU A 609 -7.09 -12.39 -12.09
C LEU A 609 -8.40 -13.15 -11.88
N ARG A 610 -8.85 -13.33 -10.63
CA ARG A 610 -10.15 -13.94 -10.31
C ARG A 610 -11.29 -13.23 -11.04
N GLY A 611 -11.25 -11.90 -11.12
CA GLY A 611 -12.26 -11.09 -11.80
C GLY A 611 -12.30 -11.23 -13.32
N ARG A 612 -11.43 -12.02 -13.94
CA ARG A 612 -11.42 -12.32 -15.39
C ARG A 612 -12.40 -13.40 -15.80
N VAL A 613 -12.92 -14.21 -14.87
CA VAL A 613 -13.91 -15.26 -15.13
C VAL A 613 -15.30 -14.88 -14.62
N GLY A 614 -16.33 -15.59 -15.12
CA GLY A 614 -17.71 -15.42 -14.66
C GLY A 614 -18.43 -14.18 -15.21
N ARG A 615 -18.05 -13.73 -16.42
CA ARG A 615 -18.55 -12.50 -17.03
C ARG A 615 -19.70 -12.68 -18.02
N GLY A 616 -19.81 -13.84 -18.68
CA GLY A 616 -20.92 -14.16 -19.60
C GLY A 616 -22.16 -14.77 -18.94
N GLY A 617 -22.38 -14.53 -17.64
CA GLY A 617 -23.48 -15.16 -16.87
C GLY A 617 -23.24 -16.63 -16.49
N LEU A 618 -22.11 -17.21 -16.87
CA LEU A 618 -21.68 -18.54 -16.43
C LEU A 618 -21.07 -18.48 -15.01
N PRO A 619 -21.39 -19.43 -14.11
CA PRO A 619 -20.72 -19.52 -12.81
C PRO A 619 -19.20 -19.63 -12.99
N GLY A 620 -18.45 -18.78 -12.27
CA GLY A 620 -16.99 -18.79 -12.30
C GLY A 620 -16.39 -19.74 -11.26
N LEU A 621 -15.26 -20.35 -11.57
CA LEU A 621 -14.46 -21.15 -10.66
C LEU A 621 -13.02 -20.64 -10.65
N CYS A 622 -12.49 -20.30 -9.48
CA CYS A 622 -11.10 -19.88 -9.30
C CYS A 622 -10.36 -20.85 -8.37
N LEU A 623 -9.24 -21.39 -8.84
CA LEU A 623 -8.44 -22.39 -8.14
C LEU A 623 -7.03 -21.81 -7.90
N LEU A 624 -6.69 -21.61 -6.63
CA LEU A 624 -5.43 -21.02 -6.18
C LEU A 624 -4.48 -22.14 -5.76
N VAL A 625 -3.56 -22.55 -6.63
CA VAL A 625 -2.63 -23.64 -6.38
C VAL A 625 -1.45 -23.13 -5.56
N SER A 626 -1.19 -23.78 -4.42
CA SER A 626 -0.07 -23.43 -3.55
C SER A 626 0.58 -24.67 -2.95
N ASP A 627 1.89 -24.57 -2.75
CA ASP A 627 2.70 -25.60 -2.08
C ASP A 627 2.93 -25.28 -0.60
N PHE A 628 2.43 -24.15 -0.10
CA PHE A 628 2.63 -23.75 1.29
C PHE A 628 1.69 -24.52 2.24
N PRO A 629 2.21 -25.00 3.38
CA PRO A 629 1.39 -25.73 4.33
C PRO A 629 0.44 -24.82 5.13
N GLU A 630 -0.58 -25.45 5.71
CA GLU A 630 -1.52 -24.80 6.64
C GLU A 630 -0.78 -24.12 7.81
N GLY A 631 -1.29 -22.94 8.22
CA GLY A 631 -0.71 -22.12 9.30
C GLY A 631 0.39 -21.15 8.90
N THR A 632 0.88 -21.17 7.64
CA THR A 632 1.83 -20.16 7.16
C THR A 632 1.12 -18.83 6.81
N PRO A 633 1.81 -17.67 6.92
CA PRO A 633 1.22 -16.39 6.51
C PRO A 633 0.77 -16.35 5.05
N ALA A 634 1.53 -16.99 4.16
CA ALA A 634 1.20 -17.11 2.74
C ALA A 634 -0.12 -17.88 2.52
N ARG A 635 -0.32 -18.97 3.27
CA ARG A 635 -1.54 -19.75 3.22
C ARG A 635 -2.75 -19.00 3.78
N ALA A 636 -2.61 -18.37 4.95
CA ALA A 636 -3.67 -17.57 5.55
C ALA A 636 -4.15 -16.44 4.62
N ARG A 637 -3.22 -15.83 3.87
CA ARG A 637 -3.55 -14.84 2.83
C ARG A 637 -4.36 -15.42 1.69
N LEU A 638 -4.00 -16.60 1.16
CA LEU A 638 -4.77 -17.25 0.10
C LEU A 638 -6.17 -17.65 0.56
N GLU A 639 -6.31 -18.09 1.80
CA GLU A 639 -7.60 -18.43 2.41
C GLU A 639 -8.48 -17.18 2.59
N ALA A 640 -7.90 -16.05 3.00
CA ALA A 640 -8.61 -14.77 3.01
C ALA A 640 -9.07 -14.35 1.59
N VAL A 641 -8.24 -14.56 0.57
CA VAL A 641 -8.62 -14.34 -0.84
C VAL A 641 -9.78 -15.25 -1.25
N ALA A 642 -9.79 -16.50 -0.80
CA ALA A 642 -10.82 -17.46 -1.13
C ALA A 642 -12.14 -17.24 -0.38
N SER A 643 -12.11 -16.66 0.82
CA SER A 643 -13.28 -16.53 1.70
C SER A 643 -14.22 -15.38 1.32
N THR A 644 -13.72 -14.35 0.63
CA THR A 644 -14.52 -13.19 0.24
C THR A 644 -14.38 -12.84 -1.23
N LEU A 645 -15.51 -12.44 -1.83
CA LEU A 645 -15.54 -11.88 -3.17
C LEU A 645 -15.38 -10.35 -3.17
N ASP A 646 -15.57 -9.72 -2.01
CA ASP A 646 -15.56 -8.28 -1.84
C ASP A 646 -14.14 -7.73 -1.97
N GLY A 647 -13.92 -6.89 -2.99
CA GLY A 647 -12.62 -6.28 -3.23
C GLY A 647 -12.16 -5.31 -2.14
N PHE A 648 -13.07 -4.73 -1.36
CA PHE A 648 -12.74 -3.87 -0.22
C PHE A 648 -12.22 -4.66 0.98
N GLU A 649 -12.87 -5.78 1.32
CA GLU A 649 -12.37 -6.68 2.36
C GLU A 649 -10.98 -7.20 2.00
N LEU A 650 -10.76 -7.56 0.72
CA LEU A 650 -9.46 -8.02 0.25
C LEU A 650 -8.38 -6.94 0.30
N SER A 651 -8.71 -5.69 -0.04
CA SER A 651 -7.71 -4.62 0.02
C SER A 651 -7.34 -4.25 1.46
N ARG A 652 -8.28 -4.33 2.41
CA ARG A 652 -7.97 -4.24 3.85
C ARG A 652 -6.96 -5.31 4.25
N VAL A 653 -7.18 -6.57 3.87
CA VAL A 653 -6.25 -7.67 4.15
C VAL A 653 -4.89 -7.45 3.47
N ASP A 654 -4.85 -6.99 2.21
CA ASP A 654 -3.60 -6.67 1.49
C ASP A 654 -2.81 -5.58 2.23
N LEU A 655 -3.50 -4.53 2.70
CA LEU A 655 -2.89 -3.39 3.38
C LEU A 655 -2.55 -3.66 4.85
N GLU A 656 -3.22 -4.58 5.53
CA GLU A 656 -2.79 -5.02 6.86
C GLU A 656 -1.49 -5.83 6.79
N GLN A 657 -1.32 -6.58 5.71
CA GLN A 657 -0.14 -7.43 5.50
C GLN A 657 1.06 -6.67 4.93
N ARG A 658 0.82 -5.74 3.99
CA ARG A 658 1.81 -4.77 3.56
C ARG A 658 1.90 -3.71 4.65
N ARG A 659 2.96 -3.70 5.46
CA ARG A 659 3.16 -2.64 6.47
C ARG A 659 2.86 -1.29 5.82
N GLU A 660 1.99 -0.49 6.45
CA GLU A 660 1.40 0.75 5.90
C GLU A 660 2.42 1.71 5.26
N GLY A 661 3.69 1.65 5.69
CA GLY A 661 4.80 2.38 5.11
C GLY A 661 5.10 2.09 3.63
N ASP A 662 4.76 0.91 3.09
CA ASP A 662 4.97 0.59 1.66
C ASP A 662 3.96 1.32 0.75
N VAL A 663 2.78 1.66 1.25
CA VAL A 663 1.72 2.28 0.43
C VAL A 663 1.95 3.78 0.29
N LEU A 664 2.50 4.39 1.33
CA LEU A 664 3.00 5.77 1.30
C LEU A 664 4.39 5.86 0.64
N GLY A 665 5.22 4.81 0.76
CA GLY A 665 6.62 4.80 0.32
C GLY A 665 6.90 4.21 -1.08
N ALA A 666 6.03 3.38 -1.67
CA ALA A 666 6.29 2.78 -2.98
C ALA A 666 6.21 3.77 -4.15
N ALA A 667 5.51 4.90 -3.97
CA ALA A 667 5.59 6.03 -4.91
C ALA A 667 6.81 6.94 -4.64
N GLN A 668 7.53 6.73 -3.54
CA GLN A 668 8.56 7.63 -3.03
C GLN A 668 9.71 6.87 -2.34
N SER A 669 10.49 6.09 -3.10
CA SER A 669 11.86 5.61 -2.77
C SER A 669 12.33 5.72 -1.30
N GLY A 670 12.32 4.60 -0.57
CA GLY A 670 13.40 4.21 0.35
C GLY A 670 13.60 4.96 1.69
N LYS A 671 12.80 5.97 2.05
CA LYS A 671 12.85 6.59 3.40
C LYS A 671 11.48 6.50 4.09
N ARG A 672 11.52 6.35 5.42
CA ARG A 672 10.38 5.95 6.27
C ARG A 672 9.16 6.85 6.06
N SER A 673 7.96 6.26 6.08
CA SER A 673 6.68 6.97 6.18
C SER A 673 6.76 8.09 7.24
N SER A 674 6.25 9.28 6.91
CA SER A 674 6.16 10.43 7.81
C SER A 674 5.28 10.18 9.05
N LEU A 675 4.40 9.16 8.99
CA LEU A 675 3.55 8.74 10.10
C LEU A 675 4.33 7.82 11.05
N LYS A 676 4.36 8.17 12.35
CA LYS A 676 5.12 7.41 13.36
C LYS A 676 4.22 6.56 14.24
N LEU A 677 3.01 7.05 14.55
CA LEU A 677 2.04 6.37 15.41
C LEU A 677 0.72 6.08 14.70
N LEU A 678 0.30 6.95 13.78
CA LEU A 678 -0.97 6.83 13.08
C LEU A 678 -0.95 5.61 12.14
N GLN A 679 -1.97 4.77 12.27
CA GLN A 679 -2.18 3.59 11.44
C GLN A 679 -3.44 3.79 10.60
N LEU A 680 -3.28 3.91 9.28
CA LEU A 680 -4.35 4.30 8.36
C LEU A 680 -5.56 3.36 8.42
N LEU A 681 -5.36 2.06 8.66
CA LEU A 681 -6.46 1.10 8.70
C LEU A 681 -7.12 0.98 10.07
N ARG A 682 -6.37 1.22 11.15
CA ARG A 682 -6.86 1.01 12.51
C ARG A 682 -7.40 2.28 13.15
N ASP A 683 -6.94 3.44 12.69
CA ASP A 683 -7.28 4.74 13.25
C ASP A 683 -8.23 5.53 12.32
N GLU A 684 -9.14 4.85 11.62
CA GLU A 684 -10.11 5.46 10.69
C GLU A 684 -10.92 6.59 11.34
N ASP A 685 -11.51 6.32 12.51
CA ASP A 685 -12.31 7.29 13.26
C ASP A 685 -11.49 8.54 13.66
N VAL A 686 -10.20 8.36 13.95
CA VAL A 686 -9.29 9.47 14.32
C VAL A 686 -9.01 10.34 13.10
N ILE A 687 -8.79 9.73 11.94
CA ILE A 687 -8.53 10.44 10.68
C ILE A 687 -9.77 11.21 10.22
N GLU A 688 -10.95 10.60 10.33
CA GLU A 688 -12.22 11.24 9.95
C GLU A 688 -12.51 12.45 10.86
N ALA A 689 -12.42 12.26 12.18
CA ALA A 689 -12.59 13.36 13.14
C ALA A 689 -11.57 14.49 12.93
N ALA A 690 -10.31 14.14 12.68
CA ALA A 690 -9.27 15.13 12.41
C ALA A 690 -9.53 15.92 11.13
N ARG A 691 -10.06 15.26 10.08
CA ARG A 691 -10.43 15.93 8.82
C ARG A 691 -11.59 16.90 9.00
N GLU A 692 -12.64 16.51 9.73
CA GLU A 692 -13.79 17.39 9.99
C GLU A 692 -13.34 18.66 10.72
N GLU A 693 -12.53 18.51 11.77
CA GLU A 693 -11.99 19.65 12.51
C GLU A 693 -11.04 20.50 11.67
N ALA A 694 -10.17 19.88 10.87
CA ALA A 694 -9.27 20.61 9.97
C ALA A 694 -10.06 21.39 8.92
N ALA A 695 -11.15 20.82 8.37
CA ALA A 695 -12.01 21.50 7.41
C ALA A 695 -12.74 22.70 8.03
N LEU A 696 -13.25 22.56 9.26
CA LEU A 696 -13.87 23.66 10.00
C LEU A 696 -12.88 24.79 10.28
N LEU A 697 -11.65 24.43 10.70
CA LEU A 697 -10.61 25.41 11.01
C LEU A 697 -10.16 26.16 9.75
N LEU A 698 -9.89 25.44 8.65
CA LEU A 698 -9.46 26.01 7.38
C LEU A 698 -10.57 26.79 6.65
N ALA A 699 -11.84 26.59 7.00
CA ALA A 699 -12.93 27.42 6.47
C ALA A 699 -12.90 28.84 7.04
N GLY A 700 -12.44 29.00 8.28
CA GLY A 700 -12.30 30.31 8.95
C GLY A 700 -10.91 30.94 8.81
N ASP A 701 -9.86 30.12 8.73
CA ASP A 701 -8.46 30.55 8.65
C ASP A 701 -7.66 29.68 7.65
N PRO A 702 -7.86 29.85 6.33
CA PRO A 702 -7.25 28.99 5.30
C PRO A 702 -5.71 28.96 5.32
N GLU A 703 -5.09 30.09 5.68
CA GLU A 703 -3.63 30.25 5.76
C GLU A 703 -3.06 30.02 7.16
N LEU A 704 -3.92 29.64 8.13
CA LEU A 704 -3.54 29.39 9.52
C LEU A 704 -2.81 30.57 10.18
N VAL A 705 -3.21 31.80 9.84
CA VAL A 705 -2.58 33.04 10.32
C VAL A 705 -2.78 33.19 11.83
N ALA A 706 -3.93 32.80 12.35
CA ALA A 706 -4.22 32.82 13.79
C ALA A 706 -3.60 31.63 14.54
N HIS A 707 -3.03 30.65 13.82
CA HIS A 707 -2.56 29.38 14.35
C HIS A 707 -1.10 29.11 13.95
N GLU A 708 -0.20 30.04 14.30
CA GLU A 708 1.20 30.02 13.87
C GLU A 708 1.94 28.71 14.23
N GLY A 709 1.64 28.12 15.38
CA GLY A 709 2.24 26.85 15.81
C GLY A 709 1.85 25.68 14.91
N LEU A 710 0.58 25.60 14.52
CA LEU A 710 0.08 24.60 13.58
C LEU A 710 0.64 24.82 12.17
N ARG A 711 0.71 26.07 11.71
CA ARG A 711 1.34 26.43 10.44
C ARG A 711 2.80 25.96 10.39
N ALA A 712 3.56 26.16 11.46
CA ALA A 712 4.95 25.73 11.55
C ALA A 712 5.13 24.20 11.56
N GLU A 713 4.16 23.43 12.07
CA GLU A 713 4.15 21.97 11.97
C GLU A 713 3.88 21.51 10.53
N ILE A 714 2.93 22.15 9.85
CA ILE A 714 2.60 21.89 8.44
C ILE A 714 3.79 22.23 7.52
N ASP A 715 4.40 23.40 7.71
CA ASP A 715 5.54 23.84 6.90
C ASP A 715 6.73 22.90 7.01
N ARG A 716 6.96 22.31 8.20
CA ARG A 716 8.00 21.28 8.40
C ARG A 716 7.69 20.02 7.62
N LEU A 717 6.47 19.50 7.72
CA LEU A 717 6.05 18.32 6.96
C LEU A 717 6.20 18.53 5.44
N LEU A 718 5.83 19.72 4.94
CA LEU A 718 5.97 20.07 3.53
C LEU A 718 7.44 20.27 3.10
N ALA A 719 8.30 20.77 3.98
CA ALA A 719 9.72 20.94 3.69
C ALA A 719 10.43 19.58 3.52
N ASP A 720 10.08 18.61 4.37
CA ASP A 720 10.58 17.25 4.28
C ASP A 720 10.18 16.59 2.94
N GLU A 721 8.91 16.70 2.54
CA GLU A 721 8.44 16.20 1.23
C GLU A 721 9.15 16.88 0.04
N ARG A 722 9.43 18.19 0.11
CA ARG A 722 10.14 18.91 -0.95
C ARG A 722 11.61 18.53 -1.04
N ALA A 723 12.27 18.31 0.08
CA ALA A 723 13.64 17.81 0.11
C ALA A 723 13.74 16.42 -0.52
N GLU A 724 12.76 15.55 -0.25
CA GLU A 724 12.64 14.23 -0.87
C GLU A 724 12.40 14.28 -2.39
N TYR A 725 11.70 15.31 -2.89
CA TYR A 725 11.50 15.54 -4.32
C TYR A 725 12.79 16.01 -5.01
N LEU A 726 13.51 16.94 -4.41
CA LEU A 726 14.77 17.48 -4.95
C LEU A 726 15.92 16.48 -4.96
N GLU A 727 15.95 15.51 -4.04
CA GLU A 727 16.94 14.41 -4.05
C GLU A 727 16.72 13.40 -5.20
N LYS A 728 15.58 13.46 -5.91
CA LYS A 728 15.22 12.53 -6.99
C LYS A 728 15.39 13.10 -8.41
N THR A 729 15.44 14.42 -8.55
CA THR A 729 15.89 15.15 -9.76
C THR A 729 17.39 15.30 -9.79
#